data_AF-A0A310ST51-F1
#
_entry.id   AF-A0A310ST51-F1
#
_cell.length_a   1.000
_cell.length_b   1.000
_cell.length_c   1.000
_cell.angle_alpha   90.00
_cell.angle_beta   90.00
_cell.angle_gamma   90.00
#
_symmetry.space_group_name_H-M   'P 1'
#
loop_
_entity.id
_entity.type
_entity.pdbx_description
1 polymer ?
#
loop_
_entity_poly.entity_id
_entity_poly.type
_entity_poly.pdbx_seq_one_letter_code
_entity_poly.pdbx_strand_id
1 'polypeptide(L)'
;MDDQQLNNLIKWLDTFELQVPHSTAEDISDGVALADVLAQIAPEWFTAAWRAKIKTDVSSNWRLKVSNLKKIVEAIMEYYIECLNQQLPGYIKPDANKIGEHCDNHELRRLLQLILGCAVNCNQKQQYITRIMGMEETVQQAIMQSIQELESNMPGPRLSLGTSLNFEYLDVTDSTQQRLLAQLQVTIDMKEQLVQKCHELDEQLSLLQEEKAALVIENKKLQERLDEFENSEEHGTISKYSSLRKQVESLKDELFKVETSRDDYRLKVELLEKEVLELQSKQEDLQKAADKANHLKDEVDALRETADKVAKYEQTIDSYKKKMEDLSDLRRQVKILEVENLEYLQSKIDYEEQSKRTTMLRDHLEVCKRQLAEAHHKLDEQTNKCDKLEFEGKKMEAKLSTLQRERDRLIVERDALKETNEELKCTQLQATENIAKPSTDRTVSSTEMIPLEIKEKLLYLQNENKMLKLKQNGNEDKLPTVQALLEESEEKLNILRGKNRKANQRIIELENRLEEAMGNQSSGDNKTDNINLGQKITQLQDELRRVQAEKECLNLQVEERENALQAQKQKAFDLQDKLTRQEYYNASLEERYKKYVEKAKSVIKSFNPKQNSFPNEVAVLRNQILEQRKIMEDMERSLKESKLIKEMEEKLMISAFYRLSLNYHREVLDQRLGAISSAQGQSFLARQRQPSARRHPPYNSK
;
A
#
# COMPACT_ATOMS: atom_id res chain seq x y z
N MET A 1 30.13 7.69 27.32
CA MET A 1 31.45 7.95 26.72
C MET A 1 31.30 8.91 25.57
N ASP A 2 30.37 8.67 24.65
CA ASP A 2 30.19 9.44 23.41
C ASP A 2 30.14 10.97 23.59
N ASP A 3 29.50 11.50 24.62
CA ASP A 3 29.47 12.96 24.89
C ASP A 3 30.86 13.54 25.20
N GLN A 4 31.74 12.77 25.85
CA GLN A 4 33.14 13.16 26.10
C GLN A 4 33.92 13.25 24.78
N GLN A 5 33.67 12.31 23.87
CA GLN A 5 34.32 12.25 22.56
C GLN A 5 33.78 13.34 21.62
N LEU A 6 32.48 13.64 21.67
CA LEU A 6 31.89 14.81 21.01
C LEU A 6 32.54 16.10 21.50
N ASN A 7 32.63 16.32 22.82
CA ASN A 7 33.25 17.53 23.38
C ASN A 7 34.74 17.66 23.00
N ASN A 8 35.48 16.55 22.90
CA ASN A 8 36.86 16.57 22.43
C ASN A 8 36.97 16.87 20.91
N LEU A 9 36.00 16.45 20.09
CA LEU A 9 35.92 16.86 18.68
C LEU A 9 35.45 18.31 18.50
N ILE A 10 34.64 18.85 19.42
CA ILE A 10 34.28 20.27 19.47
C ILE A 10 35.52 21.11 19.81
N LYS A 11 36.31 20.72 20.82
CA LYS A 11 37.62 21.34 21.13
C LYS A 11 38.57 21.38 19.93
N TRP A 12 38.44 20.47 18.97
CA TRP A 12 39.23 20.48 17.74
C TRP A 12 38.76 21.54 16.74
N LEU A 13 37.47 21.90 16.73
CA LEU A 13 36.94 23.02 15.95
C LEU A 13 37.50 24.36 16.42
N ASP A 14 37.76 24.51 17.73
CA ASP A 14 38.41 25.70 18.30
C ASP A 14 39.84 25.94 17.72
N THR A 15 40.41 24.98 16.98
CA THR A 15 41.68 25.15 16.23
C THR A 15 41.52 25.79 14.83
N PHE A 16 40.30 26.19 14.47
CA PHE A 16 39.97 26.89 13.23
C PHE A 16 39.58 28.35 13.50
N GLU A 17 39.93 29.25 12.59
CA GLU A 17 39.60 30.68 12.71
C GLU A 17 38.16 30.91 12.23
N LEU A 18 37.19 30.69 13.12
CA LEU A 18 35.75 30.78 12.82
C LEU A 18 35.12 32.04 13.42
N GLN A 19 34.23 32.69 12.66
CA GLN A 19 33.49 33.89 13.09
C GLN A 19 32.09 33.59 13.67
N VAL A 20 31.70 32.31 13.65
CA VAL A 20 30.38 31.81 14.07
C VAL A 20 30.57 31.02 15.37
N PRO A 21 29.64 31.05 16.34
CA PRO A 21 29.69 30.20 17.52
C PRO A 21 29.87 28.72 17.17
N HIS A 22 30.69 28.00 17.94
CA HIS A 22 31.01 26.58 17.69
C HIS A 22 31.35 25.78 18.96
N SER A 23 31.30 26.39 20.14
CA SER A 23 31.83 25.79 21.39
C SER A 23 30.88 24.81 22.07
N THR A 24 29.64 24.65 21.59
CA THR A 24 28.68 23.66 22.07
C THR A 24 28.04 22.87 20.92
N ALA A 25 27.46 21.71 21.24
CA ALA A 25 26.70 20.90 20.29
C ALA A 25 25.54 21.67 19.64
N GLU A 26 24.87 22.55 20.39
CA GLU A 26 23.76 23.36 19.88
C GLU A 26 24.24 24.40 18.86
N ASP A 27 25.40 25.03 19.08
CA ASP A 27 25.98 26.02 18.15
C ASP A 27 26.23 25.42 16.76
N ILE A 28 26.86 24.24 16.71
CA ILE A 28 27.24 23.58 15.45
C ILE A 28 26.08 22.80 14.79
N SER A 29 24.96 22.60 15.50
CA SER A 29 23.81 21.81 15.02
C SER A 29 23.07 22.42 13.82
N ASP A 30 23.35 23.68 13.45
CA ASP A 30 22.80 24.32 12.24
C ASP A 30 23.65 24.11 10.97
N GLY A 31 24.84 23.52 11.13
CA GLY A 31 25.80 23.25 10.07
C GLY A 31 26.60 24.45 9.55
N VAL A 32 26.40 25.67 10.06
CA VAL A 32 27.06 26.88 9.53
C VAL A 32 28.56 26.85 9.82
N ALA A 33 28.94 26.69 11.09
CA ALA A 33 30.34 26.54 11.48
C ALA A 33 31.03 25.34 10.80
N LEU A 34 30.30 24.23 10.64
CA LEU A 34 30.80 23.03 9.96
C LEU A 34 31.10 23.29 8.47
N ALA A 35 30.30 24.12 7.80
CA ALA A 35 30.53 24.51 6.42
C ALA A 35 31.72 25.49 6.27
N ASP A 36 31.97 26.36 7.26
CA ASP A 36 33.16 27.20 7.29
C ASP A 36 34.44 26.39 7.51
N VAL A 37 34.42 25.41 8.41
CA VAL A 37 35.52 24.46 8.63
C VAL A 37 35.86 23.69 7.35
N LEU A 38 34.85 23.15 6.64
CA LEU A 38 35.05 22.45 5.38
C LEU A 38 35.63 23.35 4.28
N ALA A 39 35.20 24.61 4.20
CA ALA A 39 35.74 25.60 3.27
C ALA A 39 37.21 25.97 3.58
N GLN A 40 37.69 25.81 4.82
CA GLN A 40 39.11 25.91 5.17
C GLN A 40 39.88 24.61 4.87
N ILE A 41 39.26 23.43 5.06
CA ILE A 41 39.90 22.12 4.85
C ILE A 41 40.27 21.86 3.39
N ALA A 42 39.34 22.10 2.46
CA ALA A 42 39.52 21.86 1.03
C ALA A 42 38.75 22.91 0.21
N PRO A 43 39.23 24.17 0.13
CA PRO A 43 38.60 25.26 -0.62
C PRO A 43 38.44 24.98 -2.12
N GLU A 44 39.22 24.03 -2.67
CA GLU A 44 39.10 23.52 -4.03
C GLU A 44 37.77 22.78 -4.29
N TRP A 45 37.17 22.19 -3.25
CA TRP A 45 35.91 21.44 -3.33
C TRP A 45 34.77 22.18 -2.64
N PHE A 46 34.97 22.55 -1.37
CA PHE A 46 34.03 23.32 -0.54
C PHE A 46 34.10 24.83 -0.86
N THR A 47 34.08 25.14 -2.16
CA THR A 47 34.23 26.48 -2.74
C THR A 47 33.25 27.51 -2.15
N ALA A 48 33.56 28.80 -2.27
CA ALA A 48 32.65 29.88 -1.88
C ALA A 48 31.25 29.76 -2.51
N ALA A 49 31.14 29.24 -3.73
CA ALA A 49 29.88 28.98 -4.41
C ALA A 49 29.09 27.78 -3.85
N TRP A 50 29.77 26.81 -3.22
CA TRP A 50 29.12 25.78 -2.40
C TRP A 50 28.72 26.36 -1.03
N ARG A 51 29.63 27.07 -0.35
CA ARG A 51 29.40 27.67 0.98
C ARG A 51 28.24 28.66 1.01
N ALA A 52 27.99 29.39 -0.09
CA ALA A 52 26.84 30.26 -0.27
C ALA A 52 25.47 29.53 -0.34
N LYS A 53 25.45 28.20 -0.53
CA LYS A 53 24.22 27.37 -0.48
C LYS A 53 23.80 27.06 0.97
N ILE A 54 24.67 27.28 1.95
CA ILE A 54 24.44 27.09 3.38
C ILE A 54 23.89 28.40 3.95
N LYS A 55 22.69 28.35 4.53
CA LYS A 55 22.05 29.54 5.12
C LYS A 55 22.67 29.83 6.48
N THR A 56 22.96 31.10 6.77
CA THR A 56 23.37 31.59 8.10
C THR A 56 22.18 31.82 9.02
N ASP A 57 21.07 32.32 8.47
CA ASP A 57 19.94 32.84 9.23
C ASP A 57 18.97 31.70 9.61
N VAL A 58 19.49 30.72 10.34
CA VAL A 58 18.82 29.44 10.63
C VAL A 58 18.04 29.50 11.94
N SER A 59 18.65 30.04 13.00
CA SER A 59 18.06 30.17 14.35
C SER A 59 17.47 28.83 14.87
N SER A 60 16.32 28.87 15.54
CA SER A 60 15.61 27.68 16.05
C SER A 60 14.83 26.91 14.98
N ASN A 61 14.91 27.28 13.70
CA ASN A 61 14.17 26.61 12.63
C ASN A 61 14.87 25.29 12.22
N TRP A 62 14.53 24.21 12.93
CA TRP A 62 15.10 22.88 12.68
C TRP A 62 15.04 22.43 11.21
N ARG A 63 13.98 22.78 10.46
CA ARG A 63 13.88 22.41 9.03
C ARG A 63 14.98 23.05 8.18
N LEU A 64 15.45 24.24 8.57
CA LEU A 64 16.60 24.89 7.93
C LEU A 64 17.93 24.28 8.40
N LYS A 65 18.07 23.91 9.69
CA LYS A 65 19.20 23.11 10.19
C LYS A 65 19.38 21.83 9.37
N VAL A 66 18.32 21.01 9.29
CA VAL A 66 18.28 19.78 8.48
C VAL A 66 18.61 20.03 6.99
N SER A 67 18.19 21.18 6.43
CA SER A 67 18.48 21.54 5.02
C SER A 67 19.93 21.96 4.78
N ASN A 68 20.60 22.58 5.74
CA ASN A 68 22.05 22.81 5.70
C ASN A 68 22.81 21.49 5.86
N LEU A 69 22.51 20.75 6.92
CA LEU A 69 23.16 19.48 7.26
C LEU A 69 23.11 18.48 6.10
N LYS A 70 21.97 18.31 5.41
CA LYS A 70 21.90 17.41 4.25
C LYS A 70 22.93 17.73 3.16
N LYS A 71 23.06 19.01 2.76
CA LYS A 71 24.06 19.47 1.79
C LYS A 71 25.50 19.23 2.26
N ILE A 72 25.74 19.34 3.57
CA ILE A 72 27.04 19.13 4.19
C ILE A 72 27.40 17.63 4.15
N VAL A 73 26.52 16.75 4.64
CA VAL A 73 26.77 15.30 4.61
C VAL A 73 26.79 14.78 3.15
N GLU A 74 26.05 15.38 2.22
CA GLU A 74 26.14 15.06 0.79
C GLU A 74 27.51 15.43 0.20
N ALA A 75 27.94 16.69 0.31
CA ALA A 75 29.21 17.15 -0.25
C ALA A 75 30.45 16.52 0.43
N ILE A 76 30.35 16.12 1.70
CA ILE A 76 31.38 15.30 2.37
C ILE A 76 31.48 13.91 1.73
N MET A 77 30.35 13.20 1.56
CA MET A 77 30.35 11.85 0.99
C MET A 77 30.83 11.87 -0.47
N GLU A 78 30.50 12.92 -1.22
CA GLU A 78 31.03 13.16 -2.57
C GLU A 78 32.54 13.43 -2.54
N TYR A 79 33.06 14.26 -1.63
CA TYR A 79 34.51 14.50 -1.46
C TYR A 79 35.29 13.22 -1.16
N TYR A 80 34.75 12.35 -0.30
CA TYR A 80 35.35 11.04 0.00
C TYR A 80 35.48 10.15 -1.24
N ILE A 81 34.44 10.11 -2.08
CA ILE A 81 34.42 9.26 -3.27
C ILE A 81 35.25 9.86 -4.40
N GLU A 82 35.10 11.16 -4.70
CA GLU A 82 35.67 11.78 -5.90
C GLU A 82 37.07 12.39 -5.69
N CYS A 83 37.38 12.92 -4.50
CA CYS A 83 38.67 13.54 -4.23
C CYS A 83 39.61 12.66 -3.40
N LEU A 84 39.10 11.95 -2.39
CA LEU A 84 39.91 11.04 -1.57
C LEU A 84 40.00 9.62 -2.15
N ASN A 85 39.22 9.30 -3.20
CA ASN A 85 39.11 7.97 -3.82
C ASN A 85 38.88 6.85 -2.79
N GLN A 86 38.07 7.16 -1.78
CA GLN A 86 37.86 6.37 -0.57
C GLN A 86 36.39 5.96 -0.48
N GLN A 87 36.11 4.71 -0.86
CA GLN A 87 34.76 4.16 -0.74
C GLN A 87 34.42 3.83 0.73
N LEU A 88 33.16 4.09 1.10
CA LEU A 88 32.60 3.95 2.46
C LEU A 88 31.61 2.74 2.56
N PRO A 89 31.96 1.51 2.15
CA PRO A 89 31.02 0.39 2.12
C PRO A 89 30.65 -0.06 3.55
N GLY A 90 29.36 0.01 3.88
CA GLY A 90 28.84 -0.35 5.21
C GLY A 90 28.86 0.81 6.22
N TYR A 91 29.52 1.93 5.92
CA TYR A 91 29.46 3.11 6.79
C TYR A 91 28.08 3.76 6.73
N ILE A 92 27.42 3.85 7.90
CA ILE A 92 26.11 4.50 8.05
C ILE A 92 26.31 6.03 7.88
N LYS A 93 25.57 6.66 6.96
CA LYS A 93 25.60 8.12 6.76
C LYS A 93 24.95 8.84 7.97
N PRO A 94 25.55 9.91 8.54
CA PRO A 94 24.95 10.68 9.64
C PRO A 94 23.53 11.16 9.36
N ASP A 95 22.62 10.96 10.31
CA ASP A 95 21.22 11.36 10.18
C ASP A 95 21.03 12.86 10.44
N ALA A 96 21.14 13.64 9.37
CA ALA A 96 20.90 15.07 9.35
C ALA A 96 19.52 15.49 9.92
N ASN A 97 18.51 14.60 9.97
CA ASN A 97 17.21 14.92 10.57
C ASN A 97 17.31 14.93 12.11
N LYS A 98 17.93 13.90 12.71
CA LYS A 98 18.12 13.80 14.17
C LYS A 98 18.98 14.94 14.71
N ILE A 99 20.09 15.27 14.03
CA ILE A 99 20.94 16.41 14.42
C ILE A 99 20.14 17.71 14.38
N GLY A 100 19.44 17.99 13.27
CA GLY A 100 18.77 19.27 13.09
C GLY A 100 17.49 19.46 13.94
N GLU A 101 16.77 18.39 14.27
CA GLU A 101 15.51 18.42 15.04
C GLU A 101 15.70 18.16 16.54
N HIS A 102 16.65 17.30 16.93
CA HIS A 102 16.85 16.84 18.32
C HIS A 102 18.23 17.15 18.90
N CYS A 103 19.15 17.73 18.13
CA CYS A 103 20.57 17.93 18.52
C CYS A 103 21.25 16.62 18.98
N ASP A 104 21.02 15.52 18.25
CA ASP A 104 21.56 14.20 18.57
C ASP A 104 23.10 14.18 18.61
N ASN A 105 23.67 14.05 19.82
CA ASN A 105 25.10 14.06 20.08
C ASN A 105 25.87 12.94 19.35
N HIS A 106 25.26 11.78 19.15
CA HIS A 106 25.93 10.63 18.53
C HIS A 106 26.04 10.83 17.01
N GLU A 107 24.96 11.27 16.35
CA GLU A 107 24.98 11.63 14.93
C GLU A 107 25.86 12.86 14.66
N LEU A 108 25.89 13.83 15.59
CA LEU A 108 26.73 15.02 15.49
C LEU A 108 28.22 14.68 15.65
N ARG A 109 28.59 13.82 16.62
CA ARG A 109 29.94 13.23 16.71
C ARG A 109 30.32 12.56 15.40
N ARG A 110 29.41 11.75 14.83
CA ARG A 110 29.62 11.02 13.58
C ARG A 110 29.85 11.95 12.38
N LEU A 111 29.19 13.11 12.36
CA LEU A 111 29.45 14.16 11.36
C LEU A 111 30.82 14.83 11.58
N LEU A 112 31.18 15.19 12.81
CA LEU A 112 32.52 15.74 13.11
C LEU A 112 33.64 14.77 12.77
N GLN A 113 33.44 13.46 13.00
CA GLN A 113 34.37 12.39 12.65
C GLN A 113 34.68 12.35 11.15
N LEU A 114 33.69 12.57 10.29
CA LEU A 114 33.92 12.71 8.83
C LEU A 114 34.66 14.00 8.48
N ILE A 115 34.34 15.13 9.12
CA ILE A 115 35.00 16.43 8.86
C ILE A 115 36.47 16.38 9.27
N LEU A 116 36.78 15.77 10.43
CA LEU A 116 38.12 15.42 10.88
C LEU A 116 38.83 14.49 9.87
N GLY A 117 38.13 13.48 9.37
CA GLY A 117 38.63 12.57 8.34
C GLY A 117 38.95 13.27 7.01
N CYS A 118 38.18 14.29 6.61
CA CYS A 118 38.55 15.17 5.50
C CYS A 118 39.84 15.96 5.82
N ALA A 119 39.93 16.56 7.02
CA ALA A 119 41.07 17.39 7.43
C ALA A 119 42.41 16.64 7.45
N VAL A 120 42.44 15.37 7.88
CA VAL A 120 43.67 14.57 7.91
C VAL A 120 44.03 13.90 6.58
N ASN A 121 43.22 14.08 5.52
CA ASN A 121 43.49 13.50 4.19
C ASN A 121 43.47 14.52 3.04
N CYS A 122 43.04 15.76 3.25
CA CYS A 122 43.07 16.81 2.24
C CYS A 122 44.50 17.19 1.82
N ASN A 123 44.62 18.02 0.77
CA ASN A 123 45.90 18.49 0.24
C ASN A 123 46.79 19.20 1.28
N GLN A 124 46.20 19.83 2.29
CA GLN A 124 46.91 20.55 3.37
C GLN A 124 47.00 19.78 4.69
N LYS A 125 46.72 18.46 4.69
CA LYS A 125 46.61 17.60 5.88
C LYS A 125 47.71 17.77 6.93
N GLN A 126 48.95 18.05 6.55
CA GLN A 126 50.05 18.24 7.50
C GLN A 126 49.83 19.44 8.44
N GLN A 127 49.13 20.50 7.99
CA GLN A 127 48.75 21.63 8.82
C GLN A 127 47.74 21.23 9.91
N TYR A 128 46.73 20.43 9.54
CA TYR A 128 45.71 19.93 10.46
C TYR A 128 46.26 18.89 11.44
N ILE A 129 47.13 17.98 10.96
CA ILE A 129 47.89 17.05 11.80
C ILE A 129 48.75 17.80 12.82
N THR A 130 49.48 18.84 12.40
CA THR A 130 50.32 19.66 13.29
C THR A 130 49.47 20.40 14.34
N ARG A 131 48.29 20.92 13.97
CA ARG A 131 47.34 21.52 14.93
C ARG A 131 46.87 20.50 15.97
N ILE A 132 46.51 19.28 15.54
CA ILE A 132 46.10 18.18 16.43
C ILE A 132 47.23 17.84 17.43
N MET A 133 48.48 17.74 16.98
CA MET A 133 49.63 17.46 17.85
C MET A 133 49.94 18.57 18.86
N GLY A 134 49.38 19.77 18.69
CA GLY A 134 49.46 20.88 19.65
C GLY A 134 48.37 20.88 20.73
N MET A 135 47.41 19.95 20.69
CA MET A 135 46.27 19.89 21.62
C MET A 135 46.60 19.15 22.93
N GLU A 136 45.70 19.21 23.92
CA GLU A 136 45.76 18.39 25.13
C GLU A 136 45.80 16.90 24.80
N GLU A 137 46.62 16.11 25.51
CA GLU A 137 46.79 14.66 25.24
C GLU A 137 45.46 13.88 25.23
N THR A 138 44.55 14.21 26.16
CA THR A 138 43.21 13.60 26.24
C THR A 138 42.33 13.88 25.01
N VAL A 139 42.58 15.00 24.31
CA VAL A 139 41.93 15.35 23.06
C VAL A 139 42.63 14.66 21.89
N GLN A 140 43.97 14.60 21.87
CA GLN A 140 44.73 13.84 20.87
C GLN A 140 44.34 12.35 20.84
N GLN A 141 44.23 11.72 22.01
CA GLN A 141 43.80 10.32 22.14
C GLN A 141 42.37 10.11 21.59
N ALA A 142 41.43 11.02 21.87
CA ALA A 142 40.05 10.92 21.38
C ALA A 142 39.94 11.18 19.86
N ILE A 143 40.77 12.07 19.31
CA ILE A 143 40.91 12.30 17.86
C ILE A 143 41.47 11.06 17.17
N MET A 144 42.52 10.45 17.73
CA MET A 144 43.12 9.21 17.22
C MET A 144 42.12 8.05 17.23
N GLN A 145 41.38 7.85 18.33
CA GLN A 145 40.30 6.86 18.40
C GLN A 145 39.21 7.12 17.33
N SER A 146 38.80 8.37 17.17
CA SER A 146 37.78 8.74 16.16
C SER A 146 38.26 8.48 14.72
N ILE A 147 39.57 8.55 14.45
CA ILE A 147 40.17 8.22 13.15
C ILE A 147 40.33 6.70 12.97
N GLN A 148 40.72 5.97 14.00
CA GLN A 148 40.79 4.49 13.97
C GLN A 148 39.41 3.84 13.81
N GLU A 149 38.39 4.36 14.46
CA GLU A 149 36.98 3.99 14.25
C GLU A 149 36.58 4.18 12.78
N LEU A 150 36.96 5.31 12.18
CA LEU A 150 36.67 5.60 10.77
C LEU A 150 37.43 4.64 9.84
N GLU A 151 38.72 4.41 10.08
CA GLU A 151 39.54 3.42 9.34
C GLU A 151 38.96 2.01 9.39
N SER A 152 38.41 1.58 10.54
CA SER A 152 37.84 0.23 10.67
C SER A 152 36.62 -0.02 9.77
N ASN A 153 36.03 1.05 9.21
CA ASN A 153 34.92 0.99 8.26
C ASN A 153 35.36 1.26 6.79
N MET A 154 36.67 1.28 6.51
CA MET A 154 37.23 1.75 5.23
C MET A 154 38.22 0.75 4.60
N PRO A 155 37.83 0.01 3.55
CA PRO A 155 38.76 -0.81 2.77
C PRO A 155 39.53 0.07 1.77
N GLY A 156 40.55 0.77 2.25
CA GLY A 156 41.41 1.64 1.45
C GLY A 156 42.74 1.96 2.14
N PRO A 157 43.57 2.85 1.56
CA PRO A 157 44.79 3.35 2.20
C PRO A 157 44.45 4.02 3.54
N ARG A 158 45.21 3.71 4.60
CA ARG A 158 45.03 4.28 5.95
C ARG A 158 45.09 5.80 5.93
N LEU A 159 44.34 6.42 6.84
CA LEU A 159 44.22 7.88 6.94
C LEU A 159 45.53 8.46 7.47
N SER A 160 45.93 9.61 6.95
CA SER A 160 47.33 10.06 7.11
C SER A 160 47.78 10.31 8.55
N LEU A 161 46.85 10.53 9.49
CA LEU A 161 47.19 10.66 10.91
C LEU A 161 47.59 9.31 11.52
N GLY A 162 47.01 8.18 11.10
CA GLY A 162 47.43 6.85 11.54
C GLY A 162 48.88 6.56 11.15
N THR A 163 49.31 7.02 9.98
CA THR A 163 50.70 6.94 9.51
C THR A 163 51.63 7.95 10.20
N SER A 164 51.12 9.10 10.65
CA SER A 164 51.93 10.16 11.29
C SER A 164 52.01 10.06 12.82
N LEU A 165 51.08 9.38 13.48
CA LEU A 165 51.14 9.06 14.93
C LEU A 165 51.69 7.66 15.21
N ASN A 166 51.96 6.87 14.17
CA ASN A 166 52.76 5.65 14.32
C ASN A 166 54.17 6.02 14.78
N PHE A 167 54.50 5.70 16.03
CA PHE A 167 55.88 5.67 16.55
C PHE A 167 56.66 4.48 15.95
N GLU A 168 56.64 4.33 14.63
CA GLU A 168 57.38 3.29 13.92
C GLU A 168 57.60 3.67 12.45
N TYR A 169 58.88 3.93 12.14
CA TYR A 169 59.51 3.96 10.82
C TYR A 169 58.67 4.43 9.61
N LEU A 170 58.82 5.72 9.30
CA LEU A 170 58.37 6.36 8.06
C LEU A 170 58.86 5.60 6.82
N ASP A 171 57.94 4.95 6.09
CA ASP A 171 58.25 4.28 4.83
C ASP A 171 58.51 5.29 3.69
N VAL A 172 59.79 5.56 3.48
CA VAL A 172 60.34 6.15 2.24
C VAL A 172 61.43 5.20 1.70
N THR A 173 61.41 3.94 2.13
CA THR A 173 62.62 3.11 2.17
C THR A 173 62.41 1.66 1.73
N ASP A 174 61.25 1.23 1.24
CA ASP A 174 60.99 -0.16 0.80
C ASP A 174 62.19 -0.91 0.15
N SER A 175 62.91 -0.31 -0.81
CA SER A 175 64.09 -0.92 -1.47
C SER A 175 65.41 -0.99 -0.66
N THR A 176 65.53 -0.24 0.43
CA THR A 176 66.67 -0.23 1.36
C THR A 176 66.33 -0.82 2.72
N GLN A 177 65.09 -0.66 3.18
CA GLN A 177 64.51 -1.20 4.40
C GLN A 177 64.31 -2.71 4.30
N GLN A 178 63.85 -3.27 3.17
CA GLN A 178 63.87 -4.73 2.97
C GLN A 178 65.30 -5.29 3.09
N ARG A 179 66.31 -4.57 2.60
CA ARG A 179 67.73 -4.96 2.70
C ARG A 179 68.26 -4.84 4.13
N LEU A 180 67.90 -3.77 4.84
CA LEU A 180 68.33 -3.54 6.22
C LEU A 180 67.60 -4.47 7.21
N LEU A 181 66.33 -4.83 6.94
CA LEU A 181 65.57 -5.84 7.67
C LEU A 181 66.14 -7.24 7.44
N ALA A 182 66.49 -7.61 6.19
CA ALA A 182 67.20 -8.86 5.93
C ALA A 182 68.56 -8.92 6.65
N GLN A 183 69.29 -7.80 6.68
CA GLN A 183 70.58 -7.71 7.39
C GLN A 183 70.41 -7.71 8.92
N LEU A 184 69.34 -7.12 9.46
CA LEU A 184 68.96 -7.22 10.86
C LEU A 184 68.54 -8.64 11.24
N GLN A 185 67.75 -9.32 10.40
CA GLN A 185 67.36 -10.72 10.62
C GLN A 185 68.60 -11.61 10.65
N VAL A 186 69.50 -11.52 9.66
CA VAL A 186 70.79 -12.24 9.70
C VAL A 186 71.61 -11.90 10.95
N THR A 187 71.53 -10.67 11.47
CA THR A 187 72.20 -10.28 12.73
C THR A 187 71.53 -10.88 13.97
N ILE A 188 70.19 -11.03 13.96
CA ILE A 188 69.41 -11.71 15.00
C ILE A 188 69.70 -13.22 14.96
N ASP A 189 69.64 -13.84 13.79
CA ASP A 189 69.96 -15.26 13.58
C ASP A 189 71.39 -15.58 14.03
N MET A 190 72.36 -14.72 13.69
CA MET A 190 73.75 -14.82 14.16
C MET A 190 73.86 -14.65 15.68
N LYS A 191 73.11 -13.73 16.29
CA LYS A 191 73.08 -13.54 17.74
C LYS A 191 72.49 -14.76 18.44
N GLU A 192 71.42 -15.35 17.92
CA GLU A 192 70.82 -16.57 18.47
C GLU A 192 71.76 -17.78 18.33
N GLN A 193 72.41 -17.95 17.19
CA GLN A 193 73.46 -18.97 17.00
C GLN A 193 74.66 -18.77 17.96
N LEU A 194 75.03 -17.53 18.27
CA LEU A 194 76.08 -17.25 19.26
C LEU A 194 75.62 -17.52 20.70
N VAL A 195 74.38 -17.18 21.06
CA VAL A 195 73.78 -17.51 22.37
C VAL A 195 73.68 -19.03 22.54
N GLN A 196 73.24 -19.74 21.50
CA GLN A 196 73.16 -21.21 21.51
C GLN A 196 74.55 -21.83 21.65
N LYS A 197 75.58 -21.34 20.93
CA LYS A 197 76.97 -21.79 21.13
C LYS A 197 77.54 -21.47 22.52
N CYS A 198 77.19 -20.34 23.12
CA CYS A 198 77.56 -20.08 24.51
C CYS A 198 76.92 -21.12 25.44
N HIS A 199 75.64 -21.45 25.24
CA HIS A 199 74.95 -22.47 26.03
C HIS A 199 75.56 -23.87 25.86
N GLU A 200 75.88 -24.27 24.63
CA GLU A 200 76.58 -25.53 24.31
C GLU A 200 77.98 -25.59 24.97
N LEU A 201 78.70 -24.47 25.03
CA LEU A 201 80.01 -24.38 25.67
C LEU A 201 79.92 -24.38 27.20
N ASP A 202 78.91 -23.71 27.78
CA ASP A 202 78.64 -23.74 29.22
C ASP A 202 78.22 -25.15 29.69
N GLU A 203 77.42 -25.86 28.90
CA GLU A 203 77.06 -27.27 29.14
C GLU A 203 78.30 -28.18 29.08
N GLN A 204 79.15 -28.05 28.05
CA GLN A 204 80.42 -28.77 27.95
C GLN A 204 81.37 -28.45 29.12
N LEU A 205 81.44 -27.21 29.57
CA LEU A 205 82.23 -26.82 30.74
C LEU A 205 81.67 -27.41 32.03
N SER A 206 80.34 -27.52 32.18
CA SER A 206 79.70 -28.20 33.31
C SER A 206 80.04 -29.69 33.33
N LEU A 207 79.88 -30.38 32.19
CA LEU A 207 80.21 -31.81 32.05
C LEU A 207 81.70 -32.08 32.33
N LEU A 208 82.61 -31.23 31.84
CA LEU A 208 84.05 -31.33 32.13
C LEU A 208 84.39 -31.00 33.59
N GLN A 209 83.61 -30.16 34.28
CA GLN A 209 83.75 -29.96 35.72
C GLN A 209 83.27 -31.17 36.53
N GLU A 210 82.16 -31.79 36.14
CA GLU A 210 81.65 -33.02 36.75
C GLU A 210 82.59 -34.20 36.53
N GLU A 211 83.10 -34.40 35.30
CA GLU A 211 84.10 -35.42 34.99
C GLU A 211 85.39 -35.19 35.80
N LYS A 212 85.88 -33.94 35.86
CA LYS A 212 87.04 -33.60 36.69
C LYS A 212 86.80 -33.87 38.18
N ALA A 213 85.60 -33.58 38.70
CA ALA A 213 85.24 -33.88 40.08
C ALA A 213 85.18 -35.41 40.33
N ALA A 214 84.60 -36.17 39.40
CA ALA A 214 84.56 -37.63 39.45
C ALA A 214 85.97 -38.24 39.42
N LEU A 215 86.84 -37.78 38.51
CA LEU A 215 88.23 -38.22 38.40
C LEU A 215 89.07 -37.85 39.64
N VAL A 216 88.80 -36.72 40.30
CA VAL A 216 89.44 -36.38 41.59
C VAL A 216 88.96 -37.31 42.72
N ILE A 217 87.66 -37.64 42.76
CA ILE A 217 87.12 -38.62 43.72
C ILE A 217 87.66 -40.03 43.44
N GLU A 218 87.83 -40.41 42.17
CA GLU A 218 88.39 -41.70 41.79
C GLU A 218 89.89 -41.79 42.10
N ASN A 219 90.69 -40.76 41.77
CA ASN A 219 92.10 -40.70 42.19
C ASN A 219 92.23 -40.83 43.71
N LYS A 220 91.36 -40.16 44.49
CA LYS A 220 91.36 -40.29 45.96
C LYS A 220 91.04 -41.72 46.40
N LYS A 221 90.05 -42.38 45.79
CA LYS A 221 89.71 -43.80 46.08
C LYS A 221 90.80 -44.79 45.63
N LEU A 222 91.53 -44.49 44.56
CA LEU A 222 92.66 -45.29 44.08
C LEU A 222 93.88 -45.12 44.99
N GLN A 223 94.12 -43.91 45.51
CA GLN A 223 95.11 -43.65 46.54
C GLN A 223 94.76 -44.38 47.84
N GLU A 224 93.52 -44.25 48.33
CA GLU A 224 93.02 -44.97 49.52
C GLU A 224 93.13 -46.49 49.34
N ARG A 225 92.85 -47.03 48.16
CA ARG A 225 93.06 -48.45 47.85
C ARG A 225 94.53 -48.86 47.78
N LEU A 226 95.42 -47.98 47.32
CA LEU A 226 96.85 -48.27 47.31
C LEU A 226 97.36 -48.37 48.76
N ASP A 227 96.95 -47.42 49.61
CA ASP A 227 97.24 -47.41 51.04
C ASP A 227 96.65 -48.66 51.75
N GLU A 228 95.45 -49.13 51.36
CA GLU A 228 94.86 -50.41 51.85
C GLU A 228 95.65 -51.65 51.39
N PHE A 229 96.15 -51.66 50.15
CA PHE A 229 96.93 -52.78 49.58
C PHE A 229 98.34 -52.86 50.18
N GLU A 230 98.98 -51.74 50.49
CA GLU A 230 100.29 -51.71 51.17
C GLU A 230 100.21 -52.15 52.65
N ASN A 231 99.01 -52.19 53.24
CA ASN A 231 98.80 -52.52 54.66
C ASN A 231 98.07 -53.86 54.92
N SER A 232 97.94 -54.74 53.92
CA SER A 232 97.20 -56.01 54.04
C SER A 232 98.05 -57.27 53.73
N GLU A 233 99.07 -57.52 54.56
CA GLU A 233 99.64 -58.88 54.62
C GLU A 233 98.63 -59.91 55.14
N GLU A 234 98.78 -61.13 54.62
CA GLU A 234 98.15 -62.41 54.96
C GLU A 234 96.92 -62.48 55.91
N HIS A 235 95.81 -63.03 55.39
CA HIS A 235 95.27 -64.34 55.83
C HIS A 235 93.86 -64.66 55.22
N GLY A 236 93.50 -65.95 55.24
CA GLY A 236 92.09 -66.40 55.20
C GLY A 236 91.45 -66.64 53.82
N THR A 237 92.17 -67.21 52.85
CA THR A 237 91.68 -67.43 51.47
C THR A 237 90.42 -68.32 51.37
N ILE A 238 90.31 -69.37 52.19
CA ILE A 238 89.27 -70.42 52.04
C ILE A 238 87.87 -69.94 52.46
N SER A 239 87.74 -69.26 53.61
CA SER A 239 86.42 -68.79 54.09
C SER A 239 85.84 -67.70 53.19
N LYS A 240 86.70 -66.77 52.73
CA LYS A 240 86.35 -65.73 51.75
C LYS A 240 85.79 -66.35 50.47
N TYR A 241 86.37 -67.46 49.99
CA TYR A 241 85.90 -68.16 48.80
C TYR A 241 84.48 -68.72 48.94
N SER A 242 84.09 -69.19 50.14
CA SER A 242 82.73 -69.71 50.39
C SER A 242 81.66 -68.61 50.40
N SER A 243 81.93 -67.47 51.05
CA SER A 243 81.02 -66.32 51.03
C SER A 243 80.89 -65.72 49.64
N LEU A 244 82.01 -65.56 48.92
CA LEU A 244 82.02 -65.09 47.53
C LEU A 244 81.20 -66.03 46.62
N ARG A 245 81.31 -67.35 46.78
CA ARG A 245 80.54 -68.31 45.96
C ARG A 245 79.03 -68.22 46.18
N LYS A 246 78.58 -67.97 47.42
CA LYS A 246 77.16 -67.68 47.71
C LYS A 246 76.70 -66.33 47.14
N GLN A 247 77.54 -65.31 47.26
CA GLN A 247 77.26 -63.97 46.74
C GLN A 247 77.16 -63.97 45.21
N VAL A 248 78.04 -64.69 44.52
CA VAL A 248 77.98 -64.92 43.06
C VAL A 248 76.67 -65.62 42.66
N GLU A 249 76.22 -66.64 43.39
CA GLU A 249 74.95 -67.31 43.06
C GLU A 249 73.74 -66.41 43.30
N SER A 250 73.72 -65.64 44.40
CA SER A 250 72.68 -64.64 44.67
C SER A 250 72.63 -63.56 43.58
N LEU A 251 73.79 -63.11 43.09
CA LEU A 251 73.88 -62.12 42.01
C LEU A 251 73.42 -62.68 40.67
N LYS A 252 73.57 -63.99 40.39
CA LYS A 252 72.95 -64.63 39.21
C LYS A 252 71.42 -64.68 39.33
N ASP A 253 70.90 -65.03 40.49
CA ASP A 253 69.45 -65.08 40.75
C ASP A 253 68.80 -63.70 40.64
N GLU A 254 69.51 -62.64 41.03
CA GLU A 254 69.08 -61.26 40.82
C GLU A 254 69.23 -60.83 39.35
N LEU A 255 70.37 -61.14 38.71
CA LEU A 255 70.57 -60.87 37.28
C LEU A 255 69.46 -61.48 36.43
N PHE A 256 69.15 -62.76 36.62
CA PHE A 256 68.09 -63.46 35.88
C PHE A 256 66.70 -62.83 36.06
N LYS A 257 66.36 -62.37 37.28
CA LYS A 257 65.10 -61.64 37.54
C LYS A 257 65.10 -60.28 36.85
N VAL A 258 66.21 -59.56 36.89
CA VAL A 258 66.37 -58.26 36.21
C VAL A 258 66.25 -58.44 34.69
N GLU A 259 66.93 -59.43 34.10
CA GLU A 259 66.82 -59.75 32.67
C GLU A 259 65.39 -60.14 32.26
N THR A 260 64.72 -60.99 33.04
CA THR A 260 63.31 -61.34 32.78
C THR A 260 62.42 -60.08 32.80
N SER A 261 62.56 -59.23 33.83
CA SER A 261 61.78 -58.00 33.93
C SER A 261 62.11 -56.97 32.83
N ARG A 262 63.38 -56.88 32.40
CA ARG A 262 63.83 -56.05 31.27
C ARG A 262 63.12 -56.49 29.99
N ASP A 263 63.02 -57.79 29.76
CA ASP A 263 62.44 -58.33 28.53
C ASP A 263 60.90 -58.19 28.53
N ASP A 264 60.25 -58.33 29.69
CA ASP A 264 58.83 -57.98 29.90
C ASP A 264 58.56 -56.48 29.64
N TYR A 265 59.39 -55.59 30.20
CA TYR A 265 59.25 -54.15 29.97
C TYR A 265 59.51 -53.77 28.51
N ARG A 266 60.50 -54.39 27.85
CA ARG A 266 60.76 -54.17 26.42
C ARG A 266 59.55 -54.56 25.57
N LEU A 267 58.97 -55.75 25.78
CA LEU A 267 57.75 -56.18 25.08
C LEU A 267 56.58 -55.21 25.33
N LYS A 268 56.48 -54.65 26.54
CA LYS A 268 55.46 -53.65 26.85
C LYS A 268 55.69 -52.31 26.14
N VAL A 269 56.95 -51.89 25.94
CA VAL A 269 57.29 -50.72 25.13
C VAL A 269 56.93 -50.97 23.66
N GLU A 270 57.36 -52.10 23.08
CA GLU A 270 57.04 -52.47 21.68
C GLU A 270 55.53 -52.48 21.41
N LEU A 271 54.71 -52.93 22.37
CA LEU A 271 53.25 -52.90 22.28
C LEU A 271 52.66 -51.47 22.36
N LEU A 272 53.19 -50.62 23.23
CA LEU A 272 52.75 -49.22 23.37
C LEU A 272 53.16 -48.36 22.17
N GLU A 273 54.35 -48.57 21.62
CA GLU A 273 54.81 -47.92 20.37
C GLU A 273 53.87 -48.26 19.19
N LYS A 274 53.44 -49.52 19.10
CA LYS A 274 52.46 -49.97 18.10
C LYS A 274 51.07 -49.34 18.31
N GLU A 275 50.59 -49.24 19.55
CA GLU A 275 49.32 -48.55 19.86
C GLU A 275 49.40 -47.05 19.52
N VAL A 276 50.52 -46.38 19.82
CA VAL A 276 50.75 -44.98 19.45
C VAL A 276 50.73 -44.79 17.93
N LEU A 277 51.37 -45.66 17.15
CA LEU A 277 51.35 -45.59 15.68
C LEU A 277 49.94 -45.82 15.10
N GLU A 278 49.17 -46.76 15.66
CA GLU A 278 47.77 -47.00 15.25
C GLU A 278 46.86 -45.80 15.58
N LEU A 279 47.07 -45.17 16.74
CA LEU A 279 46.34 -43.95 17.13
C LEU A 279 46.74 -42.73 16.27
N GLN A 280 48.01 -42.57 15.92
CA GLN A 280 48.49 -41.51 15.02
C GLN A 280 47.89 -41.65 13.62
N SER A 281 47.94 -42.84 13.02
CA SER A 281 47.31 -43.13 11.73
C SER A 281 45.81 -42.82 11.73
N LYS A 282 45.11 -43.21 12.81
CA LYS A 282 43.69 -42.91 13.00
C LYS A 282 43.40 -41.41 13.20
N GLN A 283 44.30 -40.68 13.85
CA GLN A 283 44.21 -39.22 13.99
C GLN A 283 44.38 -38.52 12.64
N GLU A 284 45.33 -38.94 11.81
CA GLU A 284 45.48 -38.41 10.45
C GLU A 284 44.21 -38.62 9.60
N ASP A 285 43.62 -39.82 9.64
CA ASP A 285 42.44 -40.13 8.83
C ASP A 285 41.18 -39.40 9.31
N LEU A 286 41.08 -39.11 10.62
CA LEU A 286 40.08 -38.20 11.17
C LEU A 286 40.32 -36.75 10.72
N GLN A 287 41.57 -36.29 10.65
CA GLN A 287 41.90 -34.95 10.11
C GLN A 287 41.52 -34.85 8.62
N LYS A 288 41.94 -35.82 7.79
CA LYS A 288 41.59 -35.92 6.37
C LYS A 288 40.07 -35.97 6.13
N ALA A 289 39.28 -36.44 7.11
CA ALA A 289 37.83 -36.41 7.07
C ALA A 289 37.24 -35.05 7.48
N ALA A 290 37.80 -34.39 8.51
CA ALA A 290 37.42 -33.05 8.93
C ALA A 290 37.70 -32.00 7.84
N ASP A 291 38.85 -32.08 7.17
CA ASP A 291 39.23 -31.17 6.09
C ASP A 291 38.24 -31.26 4.90
N LYS A 292 37.80 -32.49 4.56
CA LYS A 292 36.76 -32.74 3.54
C LYS A 292 35.39 -32.22 3.98
N ALA A 293 35.04 -32.36 5.26
CA ALA A 293 33.78 -31.85 5.80
C ALA A 293 33.72 -30.32 5.77
N ASN A 294 34.85 -29.64 6.03
CA ASN A 294 34.99 -28.19 5.87
C ASN A 294 34.85 -27.79 4.39
N HIS A 295 35.58 -28.44 3.48
CA HIS A 295 35.51 -28.13 2.04
C HIS A 295 34.09 -28.30 1.46
N LEU A 296 33.38 -29.37 1.81
CA LEU A 296 31.98 -29.59 1.42
C LEU A 296 31.02 -28.56 2.03
N LYS A 297 31.31 -28.05 3.23
CA LYS A 297 30.54 -26.95 3.83
C LYS A 297 30.75 -25.65 3.06
N ASP A 298 31.99 -25.34 2.68
CA ASP A 298 32.31 -24.14 1.88
C ASP A 298 31.63 -24.20 0.49
N GLU A 299 31.59 -25.38 -0.14
CA GLU A 299 30.82 -25.63 -1.37
C GLU A 299 29.31 -25.41 -1.16
N VAL A 300 28.74 -25.93 -0.07
CA VAL A 300 27.32 -25.71 0.28
C VAL A 300 27.01 -24.24 0.55
N ASP A 301 27.89 -23.50 1.21
CA ASP A 301 27.70 -22.07 1.50
C ASP A 301 27.86 -21.20 0.23
N ALA A 302 28.75 -21.56 -0.70
CA ALA A 302 28.81 -20.96 -2.03
C ALA A 302 27.54 -21.26 -2.86
N LEU A 303 27.04 -22.50 -2.84
CA LEU A 303 25.79 -22.89 -3.50
C LEU A 303 24.59 -22.13 -2.92
N ARG A 304 24.53 -21.90 -1.60
CA ARG A 304 23.51 -21.04 -0.96
C ARG A 304 23.55 -19.61 -1.49
N GLU A 305 24.74 -19.01 -1.59
CA GLU A 305 24.87 -17.64 -2.10
C GLU A 305 24.45 -17.51 -3.58
N THR A 306 24.68 -18.55 -4.39
CA THR A 306 24.16 -18.59 -5.78
C THR A 306 22.65 -18.80 -5.85
N ALA A 307 22.05 -19.63 -4.99
CA ALA A 307 20.60 -19.79 -4.90
C ALA A 307 19.90 -18.47 -4.50
N ASP A 308 20.47 -17.74 -3.54
CA ASP A 308 20.01 -16.41 -3.14
C ASP A 308 20.09 -15.39 -4.29
N LYS A 309 21.11 -15.48 -5.16
CA LYS A 309 21.22 -14.66 -6.38
C LYS A 309 20.13 -15.02 -7.39
N VAL A 310 19.87 -16.32 -7.60
CA VAL A 310 18.79 -16.80 -8.49
C VAL A 310 17.42 -16.28 -8.01
N ALA A 311 17.08 -16.45 -6.72
CA ALA A 311 15.80 -15.98 -6.18
C ALA A 311 15.59 -14.46 -6.33
N LYS A 312 16.67 -13.66 -6.18
CA LYS A 312 16.65 -12.21 -6.46
C LYS A 312 16.40 -11.93 -7.94
N TYR A 313 17.05 -12.66 -8.85
CA TYR A 313 16.81 -12.50 -10.29
C TYR A 313 15.37 -12.90 -10.69
N GLU A 314 14.84 -14.01 -10.18
CA GLU A 314 13.45 -14.43 -10.40
C GLU A 314 12.46 -13.34 -9.95
N GLN A 315 12.66 -12.75 -8.77
CA GLN A 315 11.85 -11.62 -8.30
C GLN A 315 11.92 -10.41 -9.23
N THR A 316 13.10 -10.08 -9.78
CA THR A 316 13.21 -8.99 -10.77
C THR A 316 12.51 -9.33 -12.09
N ILE A 317 12.62 -10.58 -12.56
CA ILE A 317 11.99 -11.08 -13.78
C ILE A 317 10.47 -10.99 -13.67
N ASP A 318 9.89 -11.42 -12.54
CA ASP A 318 8.45 -11.30 -12.31
C ASP A 318 7.99 -9.84 -12.20
N SER A 319 8.83 -8.96 -11.64
CA SER A 319 8.58 -7.50 -11.68
C SER A 319 8.55 -6.95 -13.11
N TYR A 320 9.35 -7.50 -14.02
CA TYR A 320 9.37 -7.11 -15.44
C TYR A 320 8.21 -7.72 -16.23
N LYS A 321 7.85 -8.99 -15.99
CA LYS A 321 6.63 -9.62 -16.56
C LYS A 321 5.41 -8.77 -16.25
N LYS A 322 5.21 -8.40 -14.98
CA LYS A 322 4.10 -7.54 -14.56
C LYS A 322 4.11 -6.17 -15.24
N LYS A 323 5.27 -5.51 -15.37
CA LYS A 323 5.39 -4.24 -16.13
C LYS A 323 5.01 -4.41 -17.60
N MET A 324 5.30 -5.56 -18.21
CA MET A 324 4.92 -5.87 -19.59
C MET A 324 3.42 -6.15 -19.73
N GLU A 325 2.81 -6.81 -18.75
CA GLU A 325 1.34 -6.96 -18.63
C GLU A 325 0.67 -5.58 -18.51
N ASP A 326 1.11 -4.74 -17.56
CA ASP A 326 0.61 -3.37 -17.36
C ASP A 326 0.74 -2.52 -18.66
N LEU A 327 1.87 -2.63 -19.38
CA LEU A 327 2.08 -1.98 -20.68
C LEU A 327 1.17 -2.52 -21.79
N SER A 328 0.80 -3.80 -21.75
CA SER A 328 -0.12 -4.40 -22.73
C SER A 328 -1.57 -3.96 -22.51
N ASP A 329 -2.01 -3.87 -21.25
CA ASP A 329 -3.34 -3.38 -20.90
C ASP A 329 -3.45 -1.88 -21.15
N LEU A 330 -2.38 -1.10 -20.95
CA LEU A 330 -2.34 0.31 -21.32
C LEU A 330 -2.48 0.52 -22.84
N ARG A 331 -1.79 -0.28 -23.68
CA ARG A 331 -2.01 -0.26 -25.14
C ARG A 331 -3.44 -0.64 -25.52
N ARG A 332 -4.04 -1.59 -24.80
CA ARG A 332 -5.44 -2.00 -25.01
C ARG A 332 -6.42 -0.88 -24.65
N GLN A 333 -6.16 -0.14 -23.57
CA GLN A 333 -6.94 1.04 -23.17
C GLN A 333 -6.80 2.17 -24.20
N VAL A 334 -5.58 2.49 -24.66
CA VAL A 334 -5.35 3.47 -25.73
C VAL A 334 -6.15 3.11 -26.98
N LYS A 335 -6.10 1.85 -27.42
CA LYS A 335 -6.86 1.40 -28.61
C LYS A 335 -8.39 1.45 -28.44
N ILE A 336 -8.90 1.29 -27.21
CA ILE A 336 -10.33 1.48 -26.92
C ILE A 336 -10.69 2.97 -27.03
N LEU A 337 -9.89 3.85 -26.40
CA LEU A 337 -10.10 5.30 -26.47
C LEU A 337 -9.96 5.86 -27.89
N GLU A 338 -9.08 5.28 -28.73
CA GLU A 338 -8.98 5.61 -30.15
C GLU A 338 -10.28 5.29 -30.90
N VAL A 339 -10.90 4.13 -30.64
CA VAL A 339 -12.18 3.74 -31.24
C VAL A 339 -13.32 4.62 -30.73
N GLU A 340 -13.44 4.85 -29.42
CA GLU A 340 -14.45 5.74 -28.83
C GLU A 340 -14.34 7.16 -29.42
N ASN A 341 -13.13 7.69 -29.59
CA ASN A 341 -12.91 9.02 -30.16
C ASN A 341 -13.29 9.10 -31.66
N LEU A 342 -13.11 8.01 -32.42
CA LEU A 342 -13.62 7.89 -33.79
C LEU A 342 -15.16 7.82 -33.83
N GLU A 343 -15.79 7.11 -32.91
CA GLU A 343 -17.26 7.06 -32.77
C GLU A 343 -17.85 8.43 -32.37
N TYR A 344 -17.19 9.17 -31.47
CA TYR A 344 -17.55 10.55 -31.14
C TYR A 344 -17.39 11.49 -32.35
N LEU A 345 -16.32 11.33 -33.15
CA LEU A 345 -16.10 12.13 -34.35
C LEU A 345 -17.16 11.85 -35.42
N GLN A 346 -17.51 10.59 -35.67
CA GLN A 346 -18.60 10.22 -36.59
C GLN A 346 -19.94 10.78 -36.09
N SER A 347 -20.26 10.59 -34.81
CA SER A 347 -21.49 11.15 -34.21
C SER A 347 -21.57 12.67 -34.39
N LYS A 348 -20.44 13.39 -34.23
CA LYS A 348 -20.37 14.83 -34.46
C LYS A 348 -20.65 15.21 -35.93
N ILE A 349 -20.11 14.45 -36.88
CA ILE A 349 -20.37 14.65 -38.32
C ILE A 349 -21.87 14.44 -38.61
N ASP A 350 -22.47 13.39 -38.08
CA ASP A 350 -23.91 13.09 -38.25
C ASP A 350 -24.80 14.21 -37.68
N TYR A 351 -24.45 14.77 -36.51
CA TYR A 351 -25.13 15.93 -35.94
C TYR A 351 -24.93 17.21 -36.77
N GLU A 352 -23.73 17.45 -37.30
CA GLU A 352 -23.48 18.59 -38.20
C GLU A 352 -24.26 18.48 -39.52
N GLU A 353 -24.38 17.28 -40.09
CA GLU A 353 -25.27 17.03 -41.23
C GLU A 353 -26.74 17.26 -40.88
N GLN A 354 -27.21 16.70 -39.77
CA GLN A 354 -28.61 16.88 -39.36
C GLN A 354 -28.93 18.35 -39.06
N SER A 355 -27.98 19.14 -38.55
CA SER A 355 -28.09 20.58 -38.39
C SER A 355 -28.19 21.33 -39.74
N LYS A 356 -27.37 20.95 -40.73
CA LYS A 356 -27.45 21.47 -42.11
C LYS A 356 -28.82 21.17 -42.74
N ARG A 357 -29.30 19.92 -42.66
CA ARG A 357 -30.63 19.50 -43.14
C ARG A 357 -31.76 20.26 -42.45
N THR A 358 -31.69 20.41 -41.13
CA THR A 358 -32.68 21.18 -40.34
C THR A 358 -32.72 22.65 -40.73
N THR A 359 -31.57 23.23 -41.11
CA THR A 359 -31.49 24.61 -41.59
C THR A 359 -32.11 24.76 -42.98
N MET A 360 -31.76 23.89 -43.93
CA MET A 360 -32.40 23.86 -45.26
C MET A 360 -33.93 23.74 -45.18
N LEU A 361 -34.45 22.92 -44.26
CA LEU A 361 -35.89 22.78 -44.02
C LEU A 361 -36.51 24.03 -43.39
N ARG A 362 -35.79 24.74 -42.51
CA ARG A 362 -36.23 26.04 -41.95
C ARG A 362 -36.32 27.10 -43.04
N ASP A 363 -35.30 27.20 -43.89
CA ASP A 363 -35.23 28.18 -44.97
C ASP A 363 -36.35 27.96 -46.00
N HIS A 364 -36.62 26.70 -46.34
CA HIS A 364 -37.76 26.32 -47.21
C HIS A 364 -39.12 26.66 -46.57
N LEU A 365 -39.29 26.36 -45.28
CA LEU A 365 -40.50 26.70 -44.52
C LEU A 365 -40.72 28.22 -44.42
N GLU A 366 -39.66 29.02 -44.36
CA GLU A 366 -39.73 30.48 -44.41
C GLU A 366 -40.14 31.01 -45.79
N VAL A 367 -39.65 30.40 -46.88
CA VAL A 367 -40.14 30.69 -48.24
C VAL A 367 -41.63 30.35 -48.38
N CYS A 368 -42.07 29.19 -47.89
CA CYS A 368 -43.49 28.81 -47.92
C CYS A 368 -44.37 29.77 -47.08
N LYS A 369 -43.89 30.22 -45.91
CA LYS A 369 -44.57 31.26 -45.12
C LYS A 369 -44.70 32.59 -45.88
N ARG A 370 -43.66 32.99 -46.61
CA ARG A 370 -43.68 34.21 -47.44
C ARG A 370 -44.71 34.11 -48.57
N GLN A 371 -44.72 32.98 -49.28
CA GLN A 371 -45.71 32.69 -50.33
C GLN A 371 -47.15 32.66 -49.77
N LEU A 372 -47.35 32.10 -48.58
CA LEU A 372 -48.64 32.10 -47.89
C LEU A 372 -49.09 33.53 -47.51
N ALA A 373 -48.18 34.35 -46.98
CA ALA A 373 -48.45 35.75 -46.65
C ALA A 373 -48.79 36.59 -47.90
N GLU A 374 -48.06 36.39 -49.01
CA GLU A 374 -48.39 37.00 -50.31
C GLU A 374 -49.75 36.54 -50.84
N ALA A 375 -50.12 35.27 -50.65
CA ALA A 375 -51.41 34.74 -51.05
C ALA A 375 -52.56 35.32 -50.21
N HIS A 376 -52.38 35.46 -48.89
CA HIS A 376 -53.31 36.17 -48.03
C HIS A 376 -53.46 37.65 -48.43
N HIS A 377 -52.35 38.36 -48.67
CA HIS A 377 -52.42 39.76 -49.09
C HIS A 377 -53.16 39.93 -50.43
N LYS A 378 -52.94 39.01 -51.39
CA LYS A 378 -53.68 38.96 -52.65
C LYS A 378 -55.17 38.64 -52.44
N LEU A 379 -55.51 37.76 -51.48
CA LEU A 379 -56.90 37.47 -51.13
C LEU A 379 -57.58 38.70 -50.50
N ASP A 380 -56.95 39.33 -49.51
CA ASP A 380 -57.45 40.55 -48.87
C ASP A 380 -57.65 41.68 -49.88
N GLU A 381 -56.74 41.82 -50.85
CA GLU A 381 -56.88 42.73 -51.99
C GLU A 381 -58.14 42.45 -52.83
N GLN A 382 -58.48 41.19 -53.09
CA GLN A 382 -59.67 40.83 -53.86
C GLN A 382 -60.95 40.98 -53.04
N THR A 383 -60.95 40.61 -51.76
CA THR A 383 -62.06 40.88 -50.82
C THR A 383 -62.37 42.38 -50.78
N ASN A 384 -61.34 43.23 -50.60
CA ASN A 384 -61.48 44.69 -50.64
C ASN A 384 -61.94 45.25 -51.99
N LYS A 385 -61.86 44.50 -53.10
CA LYS A 385 -62.41 44.87 -54.41
C LYS A 385 -63.87 44.41 -54.53
N CYS A 386 -64.18 43.20 -54.07
CA CYS A 386 -65.55 42.69 -53.95
C CYS A 386 -66.41 43.60 -53.05
N ASP A 387 -65.94 43.97 -51.86
CA ASP A 387 -66.66 44.84 -50.92
C ASP A 387 -67.00 46.21 -51.54
N LYS A 388 -66.08 46.77 -52.33
CA LYS A 388 -66.29 48.03 -53.07
C LYS A 388 -67.33 47.88 -54.17
N LEU A 389 -67.25 46.81 -54.96
CA LEU A 389 -68.22 46.51 -56.02
C LEU A 389 -69.61 46.19 -55.44
N GLU A 390 -69.69 45.54 -54.27
CA GLU A 390 -70.94 45.28 -53.57
C GLU A 390 -71.54 46.58 -53.01
N PHE A 391 -70.72 47.47 -52.44
CA PHE A 391 -71.16 48.79 -52.01
C PHE A 391 -71.64 49.67 -53.18
N GLU A 392 -70.93 49.64 -54.31
CA GLU A 392 -71.36 50.32 -55.54
C GLU A 392 -72.64 49.72 -56.11
N GLY A 393 -72.77 48.39 -56.10
CA GLY A 393 -74.00 47.66 -56.45
C GLY A 393 -75.18 48.11 -55.59
N LYS A 394 -75.07 48.03 -54.26
CA LYS A 394 -76.08 48.50 -53.29
C LYS A 394 -76.42 49.98 -53.47
N LYS A 395 -75.44 50.83 -53.79
CA LYS A 395 -75.62 52.25 -54.08
C LYS A 395 -76.38 52.50 -55.38
N MET A 396 -76.19 51.66 -56.40
CA MET A 396 -76.94 51.74 -57.67
C MET A 396 -78.33 51.13 -57.55
N GLU A 397 -78.49 50.04 -56.79
CA GLU A 397 -79.78 49.45 -56.42
C GLU A 397 -80.64 50.44 -55.61
N ALA A 398 -80.06 51.16 -54.65
CA ALA A 398 -80.74 52.21 -53.92
C ALA A 398 -81.25 53.35 -54.84
N LYS A 399 -80.45 53.76 -55.85
CA LYS A 399 -80.87 54.74 -56.87
C LYS A 399 -81.98 54.21 -57.77
N LEU A 400 -81.90 52.94 -58.20
CA LEU A 400 -82.96 52.29 -58.96
C LEU A 400 -84.24 52.23 -58.13
N SER A 401 -84.13 51.95 -56.83
CA SER A 401 -85.24 51.95 -55.87
C SER A 401 -85.86 53.35 -55.68
N THR A 402 -85.08 54.44 -55.68
CA THR A 402 -85.65 55.80 -55.63
C THR A 402 -86.32 56.19 -56.96
N LEU A 403 -85.66 55.96 -58.09
CA LEU A 403 -86.23 56.20 -59.43
C LEU A 403 -87.49 55.36 -59.68
N GLN A 404 -87.54 54.14 -59.14
CA GLN A 404 -88.72 53.29 -59.18
C GLN A 404 -89.86 53.87 -58.36
N ARG A 405 -89.62 54.32 -57.11
CA ARG A 405 -90.64 55.03 -56.31
C ARG A 405 -91.13 56.32 -56.98
N GLU A 406 -90.25 57.06 -57.66
CA GLU A 406 -90.64 58.24 -58.44
C GLU A 406 -91.50 57.85 -59.66
N ARG A 407 -91.13 56.79 -60.38
CA ARG A 407 -91.92 56.23 -61.49
C ARG A 407 -93.28 55.70 -61.03
N ASP A 408 -93.35 55.02 -59.88
CA ASP A 408 -94.58 54.55 -59.26
C ASP A 408 -95.45 55.74 -58.79
N ARG A 409 -94.85 56.78 -58.19
CA ARG A 409 -95.54 58.03 -57.85
C ARG A 409 -96.10 58.74 -59.09
N LEU A 410 -95.33 58.86 -60.17
CA LEU A 410 -95.78 59.45 -61.43
C LEU A 410 -96.88 58.60 -62.10
N ILE A 411 -96.89 57.27 -61.90
CA ILE A 411 -98.01 56.41 -62.31
C ILE A 411 -99.27 56.71 -61.49
N VAL A 412 -99.16 56.84 -60.17
CA VAL A 412 -100.30 57.20 -59.30
C VAL A 412 -100.81 58.61 -59.60
N GLU A 413 -99.91 59.58 -59.83
CA GLU A 413 -100.27 60.95 -60.21
C GLU A 413 -100.91 61.00 -61.60
N ARG A 414 -100.39 60.26 -62.58
CA ARG A 414 -101.02 60.05 -63.89
C ARG A 414 -102.41 59.43 -63.75
N ASP A 415 -102.57 58.40 -62.93
CA ASP A 415 -103.84 57.69 -62.81
C ASP A 415 -104.87 58.47 -61.98
N ALA A 416 -104.47 59.24 -60.97
CA ALA A 416 -105.32 60.23 -60.33
C ALA A 416 -105.70 61.39 -61.28
N LEU A 417 -104.80 61.77 -62.21
CA LEU A 417 -105.11 62.74 -63.27
C LEU A 417 -105.98 62.14 -64.39
N LYS A 418 -105.96 60.82 -64.62
CA LYS A 418 -106.96 60.13 -65.46
C LYS A 418 -108.28 60.03 -64.73
N GLU A 419 -108.28 59.58 -63.48
CA GLU A 419 -109.45 59.41 -62.64
C GLU A 419 -110.16 60.75 -62.50
N THR A 420 -109.49 61.85 -62.15
CA THR A 420 -110.11 63.18 -62.14
C THR A 420 -110.54 63.69 -63.53
N ASN A 421 -109.95 63.22 -64.64
CA ASN A 421 -110.41 63.52 -66.00
C ASN A 421 -111.62 62.67 -66.42
N GLU A 422 -111.69 61.44 -65.91
CA GLU A 422 -112.82 60.51 -66.02
C GLU A 422 -113.93 60.90 -65.05
N GLU A 423 -113.66 61.51 -63.90
CA GLU A 423 -114.60 62.20 -63.01
C GLU A 423 -115.05 63.54 -63.59
N LEU A 424 -114.24 64.24 -64.39
CA LEU A 424 -114.68 65.44 -65.12
C LEU A 424 -115.60 65.06 -66.29
N LYS A 425 -115.31 63.98 -67.02
CA LYS A 425 -116.24 63.38 -67.98
C LYS A 425 -117.47 62.79 -67.29
N CYS A 426 -117.27 62.09 -66.19
CA CYS A 426 -118.36 61.50 -65.41
C CYS A 426 -119.18 62.57 -64.73
N THR A 427 -118.67 63.73 -64.29
CA THR A 427 -119.53 64.86 -63.85
C THR A 427 -120.18 65.58 -65.02
N GLN A 428 -119.61 65.53 -66.23
CA GLN A 428 -120.34 65.82 -67.48
C GLN A 428 -121.48 64.81 -67.76
N LEU A 429 -121.46 63.62 -67.13
CA LEU A 429 -122.46 62.54 -67.23
C LEU A 429 -123.17 62.23 -65.89
N GLN A 430 -122.87 63.01 -64.83
CA GLN A 430 -123.32 62.85 -63.43
C GLN A 430 -123.64 64.20 -62.77
N ALA A 431 -123.74 65.25 -63.59
CA ALA A 431 -124.90 66.15 -63.54
C ALA A 431 -126.23 65.35 -63.56
N THR A 432 -126.20 64.09 -64.02
CA THR A 432 -127.11 62.99 -63.66
C THR A 432 -126.52 62.02 -62.61
N GLU A 433 -126.52 62.44 -61.33
CA GLU A 433 -126.54 61.60 -60.10
C GLU A 433 -125.23 61.04 -59.44
N ASN A 434 -124.81 61.73 -58.35
CA ASN A 434 -124.69 61.26 -56.92
C ASN A 434 -123.58 60.32 -56.31
N ILE A 435 -122.75 60.90 -55.42
CA ILE A 435 -122.52 60.57 -53.96
C ILE A 435 -121.50 59.48 -53.44
N ALA A 436 -120.38 59.95 -52.82
CA ALA A 436 -119.69 59.58 -51.52
C ALA A 436 -118.68 58.39 -51.24
N LYS A 437 -117.43 58.76 -50.79
CA LYS A 437 -116.61 58.40 -49.56
C LYS A 437 -116.32 56.90 -49.10
N PRO A 438 -115.33 56.59 -48.19
CA PRO A 438 -113.85 56.85 -48.13
C PRO A 438 -112.96 55.69 -47.46
N SER A 439 -111.65 55.94 -47.13
CA SER A 439 -110.80 55.36 -46.00
C SER A 439 -110.22 53.90 -46.01
N THR A 440 -109.21 53.39 -45.23
CA THR A 440 -107.99 53.87 -44.46
C THR A 440 -107.18 52.66 -43.81
N ASP A 441 -105.94 52.85 -43.27
CA ASP A 441 -105.17 52.04 -42.24
C ASP A 441 -104.29 50.81 -42.68
N ARG A 442 -103.31 50.17 -41.95
CA ARG A 442 -102.67 50.28 -40.58
C ARG A 442 -101.13 49.89 -40.51
N THR A 443 -100.63 49.22 -39.45
CA THR A 443 -99.23 49.16 -38.88
C THR A 443 -99.05 47.96 -37.85
N VAL A 444 -97.95 47.54 -37.15
CA VAL A 444 -96.43 47.58 -37.11
C VAL A 444 -95.90 46.65 -35.93
N SER A 445 -94.58 46.36 -35.79
CA SER A 445 -93.84 45.77 -34.59
C SER A 445 -93.84 44.21 -34.39
N SER A 446 -93.11 43.48 -33.51
CA SER A 446 -92.07 43.67 -32.41
C SER A 446 -91.58 42.28 -31.87
N THR A 447 -90.60 41.98 -30.95
CA THR A 447 -89.32 42.56 -30.42
C THR A 447 -88.69 41.61 -29.31
N GLU A 448 -87.34 41.59 -29.10
CA GLU A 448 -86.54 41.07 -27.91
C GLU A 448 -86.55 39.55 -27.50
N MET A 449 -85.91 39.10 -26.38
CA MET A 449 -84.46 38.92 -26.05
C MET A 449 -84.21 38.58 -24.53
N ILE A 450 -83.22 37.74 -24.13
CA ILE A 450 -82.84 37.45 -22.69
C ILE A 450 -81.29 37.21 -22.48
N PRO A 451 -80.65 37.60 -21.35
CA PRO A 451 -79.16 37.59 -21.11
C PRO A 451 -78.47 36.27 -20.63
N LEU A 452 -77.18 36.34 -20.22
CA LEU A 452 -76.19 35.24 -20.33
C LEU A 452 -75.25 34.99 -19.11
N GLU A 453 -75.22 35.86 -18.10
CA GLU A 453 -74.08 36.05 -17.17
C GLU A 453 -73.85 34.92 -16.15
N ILE A 454 -74.74 33.94 -16.05
CA ILE A 454 -74.67 32.86 -15.04
C ILE A 454 -73.82 31.66 -15.51
N LYS A 455 -73.56 31.52 -16.82
CA LYS A 455 -72.88 30.33 -17.38
C LYS A 455 -71.37 30.25 -17.12
N GLU A 456 -70.69 31.38 -16.98
CA GLU A 456 -69.23 31.44 -17.07
C GLU A 456 -68.52 30.95 -15.80
N LYS A 457 -69.08 31.24 -14.63
CA LYS A 457 -68.44 30.98 -13.32
C LYS A 457 -68.35 29.48 -12.94
N LEU A 458 -69.13 28.62 -13.60
CA LEU A 458 -69.12 27.17 -13.38
C LEU A 458 -67.99 26.48 -14.16
N LEU A 459 -67.56 27.06 -15.29
CA LEU A 459 -66.67 26.40 -16.26
C LEU A 459 -65.19 26.45 -15.85
N TYR A 460 -64.76 27.50 -15.14
CA TYR A 460 -63.38 27.66 -14.67
C TYR A 460 -62.99 26.62 -13.59
N LEU A 461 -63.79 26.48 -12.53
CA LEU A 461 -63.53 25.55 -11.42
C LEU A 461 -63.52 24.07 -11.85
N GLN A 462 -64.22 23.75 -12.94
CA GLN A 462 -64.24 22.41 -13.53
C GLN A 462 -62.97 22.08 -14.34
N ASN A 463 -62.29 23.10 -14.89
CA ASN A 463 -61.02 22.91 -15.62
C ASN A 463 -59.82 22.80 -14.68
N GLU A 464 -59.78 23.57 -13.59
CA GLU A 464 -58.64 23.58 -12.65
C GLU A 464 -58.42 22.22 -11.97
N ASN A 465 -59.51 21.60 -11.47
CA ASN A 465 -59.49 20.25 -10.91
C ASN A 465 -59.07 19.16 -11.92
N LYS A 466 -59.24 19.40 -13.23
CA LYS A 466 -58.88 18.46 -14.30
C LYS A 466 -57.38 18.49 -14.61
N MET A 467 -56.73 19.64 -14.45
CA MET A 467 -55.30 19.82 -14.75
C MET A 467 -54.36 19.26 -13.68
N LEU A 468 -54.79 19.18 -12.42
CA LEU A 468 -53.96 18.67 -11.32
C LEU A 468 -53.85 17.12 -11.34
N LYS A 469 -54.93 16.40 -11.63
CA LYS A 469 -54.92 14.92 -11.73
C LYS A 469 -54.03 14.37 -12.85
N LEU A 470 -53.69 15.17 -13.86
CA LEU A 470 -52.82 14.75 -14.97
C LEU A 470 -51.32 14.81 -14.66
N LYS A 471 -50.89 15.47 -13.58
CA LYS A 471 -49.47 15.72 -13.30
C LYS A 471 -48.81 14.76 -12.30
N GLN A 472 -49.56 13.81 -11.72
CA GLN A 472 -49.09 13.01 -10.58
C GLN A 472 -48.72 11.54 -10.91
N ASN A 473 -49.20 10.98 -12.02
CA ASN A 473 -48.98 9.57 -12.40
C ASN A 473 -47.74 9.35 -13.30
N GLY A 474 -46.71 10.20 -13.18
CA GLY A 474 -45.76 10.41 -14.29
C GLY A 474 -44.49 9.55 -14.32
N ASN A 475 -44.16 8.73 -13.30
CA ASN A 475 -42.73 8.41 -13.08
C ASN A 475 -42.29 6.98 -12.68
N GLU A 476 -43.17 6.01 -12.38
CA GLU A 476 -42.72 4.68 -11.88
C GLU A 476 -42.86 3.51 -12.89
N ASP A 477 -43.94 3.43 -13.69
CA ASP A 477 -44.24 2.25 -14.54
C ASP A 477 -43.57 2.21 -15.93
N LYS A 478 -42.30 2.62 -16.06
CA LYS A 478 -41.68 2.86 -17.38
C LYS A 478 -41.32 1.61 -18.20
N LEU A 479 -41.32 0.41 -17.62
CA LEU A 479 -41.17 -0.84 -18.37
C LEU A 479 -42.53 -1.47 -18.78
N PRO A 480 -43.51 -1.65 -17.87
CA PRO A 480 -44.83 -2.20 -18.25
C PRO A 480 -45.59 -1.34 -19.27
N THR A 481 -45.44 -0.01 -19.20
CA THR A 481 -46.16 0.93 -20.08
C THR A 481 -45.84 0.74 -21.57
N VAL A 482 -44.61 0.32 -21.91
CA VAL A 482 -44.23 0.15 -23.34
C VAL A 482 -44.89 -1.09 -23.95
N GLN A 483 -44.98 -2.19 -23.20
CA GLN A 483 -45.71 -3.39 -23.66
C GLN A 483 -47.22 -3.13 -23.71
N ALA A 484 -47.79 -2.50 -22.67
CA ALA A 484 -49.22 -2.15 -22.66
C ALA A 484 -49.61 -1.21 -23.82
N LEU A 485 -48.77 -0.23 -24.18
CA LEU A 485 -49.02 0.63 -25.35
C LEU A 485 -48.89 -0.11 -26.69
N LEU A 486 -48.03 -1.13 -26.76
CA LEU A 486 -47.91 -1.98 -27.95
C LEU A 486 -49.17 -2.85 -28.13
N GLU A 487 -49.62 -3.49 -27.05
CA GLU A 487 -50.84 -4.31 -27.00
C GLU A 487 -52.10 -3.47 -27.31
N GLU A 488 -52.23 -2.27 -26.74
CA GLU A 488 -53.32 -1.34 -27.04
C GLU A 488 -53.31 -0.88 -28.51
N SER A 489 -52.12 -0.76 -29.13
CA SER A 489 -51.96 -0.46 -30.56
C SER A 489 -52.35 -1.65 -31.45
N GLU A 490 -52.00 -2.87 -31.05
CA GLU A 490 -52.42 -4.11 -31.72
C GLU A 490 -53.94 -4.33 -31.64
N GLU A 491 -54.56 -4.08 -30.50
CA GLU A 491 -56.01 -4.19 -30.34
C GLU A 491 -56.74 -3.19 -31.26
N LYS A 492 -56.30 -1.92 -31.27
CA LYS A 492 -56.83 -0.87 -32.16
C LYS A 492 -56.71 -1.26 -33.64
N LEU A 493 -55.57 -1.85 -34.04
CA LEU A 493 -55.37 -2.36 -35.39
C LEU A 493 -56.31 -3.54 -35.71
N ASN A 494 -56.47 -4.49 -34.78
CA ASN A 494 -57.36 -5.63 -34.96
C ASN A 494 -58.84 -5.20 -35.04
N ILE A 495 -59.25 -4.15 -34.33
CA ILE A 495 -60.56 -3.51 -34.48
C ILE A 495 -60.75 -2.91 -35.88
N LEU A 496 -59.73 -2.21 -36.43
CA LEU A 496 -59.79 -1.67 -37.80
C LEU A 496 -59.87 -2.78 -38.85
N ARG A 497 -59.03 -3.83 -38.75
CA ARG A 497 -59.12 -5.05 -39.57
C ARG A 497 -60.51 -5.70 -39.48
N GLY A 498 -61.12 -5.72 -38.29
CA GLY A 498 -62.48 -6.20 -38.06
C GLY A 498 -63.56 -5.36 -38.76
N LYS A 499 -63.45 -4.03 -38.75
CA LYS A 499 -64.33 -3.13 -39.51
C LYS A 499 -64.18 -3.34 -41.02
N ASN A 500 -62.94 -3.43 -41.49
CA ASN A 500 -62.62 -3.66 -42.90
C ASN A 500 -63.22 -4.99 -43.41
N ARG A 501 -63.13 -6.08 -42.65
CA ARG A 501 -63.81 -7.35 -42.97
C ARG A 501 -65.33 -7.20 -43.08
N LYS A 502 -65.97 -6.43 -42.19
CA LYS A 502 -67.43 -6.14 -42.26
C LYS A 502 -67.80 -5.29 -43.48
N ALA A 503 -66.98 -4.31 -43.86
CA ALA A 503 -67.17 -3.54 -45.08
C ALA A 503 -67.09 -4.43 -46.34
N ASN A 504 -66.13 -5.36 -46.39
CA ASN A 504 -66.04 -6.36 -47.47
C ASN A 504 -67.29 -7.28 -47.53
N GLN A 505 -67.78 -7.76 -46.38
CA GLN A 505 -69.01 -8.55 -46.33
C GLN A 505 -70.21 -7.74 -46.84
N ARG A 506 -70.33 -6.46 -46.46
CA ARG A 506 -71.40 -5.58 -46.91
C ARG A 506 -71.33 -5.26 -48.42
N ILE A 507 -70.13 -5.19 -48.98
CA ILE A 507 -69.91 -5.05 -50.43
C ILE A 507 -70.46 -6.27 -51.16
N ILE A 508 -70.11 -7.49 -50.72
CA ILE A 508 -70.62 -8.74 -51.32
C ILE A 508 -72.16 -8.86 -51.16
N GLU A 509 -72.73 -8.47 -50.01
CA GLU A 509 -74.18 -8.39 -49.84
C GLU A 509 -74.87 -7.44 -50.83
N LEU A 510 -74.24 -6.31 -51.14
CA LEU A 510 -74.78 -5.30 -52.05
C LEU A 510 -74.60 -5.71 -53.51
N GLU A 511 -73.47 -6.33 -53.86
CA GLU A 511 -73.19 -6.90 -55.17
C GLU A 511 -74.20 -8.01 -55.51
N ASN A 512 -74.41 -8.98 -54.63
CA ASN A 512 -75.43 -10.04 -54.82
C ASN A 512 -76.84 -9.46 -55.02
N ARG A 513 -77.25 -8.48 -54.20
CA ARG A 513 -78.58 -7.83 -54.32
C ARG A 513 -78.73 -7.00 -55.60
N LEU A 514 -77.62 -6.49 -56.13
CA LEU A 514 -77.57 -5.73 -57.37
C LEU A 514 -77.69 -6.70 -58.56
N GLU A 515 -77.02 -7.85 -58.52
CA GLU A 515 -77.21 -8.95 -59.49
C GLU A 515 -78.65 -9.49 -59.47
N GLU A 516 -79.23 -9.76 -58.30
CA GLU A 516 -80.65 -10.14 -58.14
C GLU A 516 -81.60 -9.09 -58.75
N ALA A 517 -81.33 -7.80 -58.53
CA ALA A 517 -82.16 -6.71 -59.06
C ALA A 517 -82.03 -6.58 -60.59
N MET A 518 -80.82 -6.69 -61.15
CA MET A 518 -80.58 -6.68 -62.61
C MET A 518 -81.20 -7.91 -63.29
N GLY A 519 -81.12 -9.09 -62.65
CA GLY A 519 -81.75 -10.32 -63.14
C GLY A 519 -83.26 -10.15 -63.26
N ASN A 520 -83.91 -9.67 -62.20
CA ASN A 520 -85.36 -9.40 -62.20
C ASN A 520 -85.78 -8.33 -63.22
N GLN A 521 -84.92 -7.34 -63.52
CA GLN A 521 -85.22 -6.29 -64.51
C GLN A 521 -85.41 -6.85 -65.94
N SER A 522 -84.85 -8.01 -66.25
CA SER A 522 -84.97 -8.68 -67.55
C SER A 522 -86.32 -9.38 -67.80
N SER A 523 -87.15 -9.55 -66.76
CA SER A 523 -88.30 -10.47 -66.77
C SER A 523 -89.67 -9.79 -66.52
N GLY A 524 -89.77 -8.47 -66.58
CA GLY A 524 -91.00 -7.72 -66.25
C GLY A 524 -91.53 -6.84 -67.37
N ASP A 525 -92.70 -7.20 -67.93
CA ASP A 525 -93.40 -6.48 -69.01
C ASP A 525 -93.99 -5.11 -68.61
N ASN A 526 -94.11 -4.81 -67.31
CA ASN A 526 -94.70 -3.56 -66.83
C ASN A 526 -93.72 -2.37 -66.88
N LYS A 527 -94.00 -1.39 -67.76
CA LYS A 527 -93.20 -0.15 -67.89
C LYS A 527 -93.05 0.66 -66.60
N THR A 528 -94.07 0.71 -65.73
CA THR A 528 -94.02 1.45 -64.46
C THR A 528 -93.08 0.79 -63.45
N ASP A 529 -93.15 -0.54 -63.36
CA ASP A 529 -92.39 -1.31 -62.38
C ASP A 529 -90.91 -1.35 -62.77
N ASN A 530 -90.62 -1.40 -64.08
CA ASN A 530 -89.25 -1.34 -64.60
C ASN A 530 -88.56 0.03 -64.33
N ILE A 531 -89.32 1.13 -64.30
CA ILE A 531 -88.78 2.46 -63.88
C ILE A 531 -88.45 2.46 -62.38
N ASN A 532 -89.32 1.92 -61.54
CA ASN A 532 -89.08 1.83 -60.09
C ASN A 532 -87.90 0.89 -59.75
N LEU A 533 -87.79 -0.23 -60.47
CA LEU A 533 -86.63 -1.15 -60.39
C LEU A 533 -85.33 -0.45 -60.84
N GLY A 534 -85.37 0.30 -61.96
CA GLY A 534 -84.22 1.09 -62.43
C GLY A 534 -83.73 2.09 -61.38
N GLN A 535 -84.63 2.88 -60.77
CA GLN A 535 -84.29 3.77 -59.66
C GLN A 535 -83.70 3.00 -58.47
N LYS A 536 -84.21 1.79 -58.17
CA LYS A 536 -83.68 0.98 -57.07
C LYS A 536 -82.28 0.43 -57.35
N ILE A 537 -81.99 0.06 -58.61
CA ILE A 537 -80.66 -0.37 -59.05
C ILE A 537 -79.66 0.79 -58.94
N THR A 538 -80.02 2.00 -59.36
CA THR A 538 -79.14 3.19 -59.17
C THR A 538 -78.86 3.47 -57.69
N GLN A 539 -79.87 3.38 -56.81
CA GLN A 539 -79.65 3.52 -55.37
C GLN A 539 -78.69 2.45 -54.79
N LEU A 540 -78.77 1.21 -55.27
CA LEU A 540 -77.85 0.14 -54.86
C LEU A 540 -76.43 0.37 -55.40
N GLN A 541 -76.29 0.87 -56.63
CA GLN A 541 -75.01 1.27 -57.22
C GLN A 541 -74.34 2.43 -56.44
N ASP A 542 -75.14 3.39 -55.94
CA ASP A 542 -74.64 4.50 -55.12
C ASP A 542 -74.28 4.05 -53.69
N GLU A 543 -75.08 3.17 -53.07
CA GLU A 543 -74.73 2.59 -51.77
C GLU A 543 -73.46 1.74 -51.86
N LEU A 544 -73.33 0.92 -52.91
CA LEU A 544 -72.16 0.08 -53.17
C LEU A 544 -70.89 0.94 -53.36
N ARG A 545 -70.93 1.95 -54.24
CA ARG A 545 -69.79 2.86 -54.45
C ARG A 545 -69.36 3.58 -53.16
N ARG A 546 -70.32 3.97 -52.31
CA ARG A 546 -70.02 4.60 -51.01
C ARG A 546 -69.30 3.63 -50.06
N VAL A 547 -69.74 2.37 -49.95
CA VAL A 547 -69.09 1.38 -49.08
C VAL A 547 -67.75 0.92 -49.64
N GLN A 548 -67.59 0.87 -50.98
CA GLN A 548 -66.29 0.63 -51.63
C GLN A 548 -65.27 1.74 -51.27
N ALA A 549 -65.65 3.02 -51.34
CA ALA A 549 -64.79 4.14 -50.92
C ALA A 549 -64.49 4.11 -49.39
N GLU A 550 -65.46 3.71 -48.55
CA GLU A 550 -65.22 3.52 -47.11
C GLU A 550 -64.21 2.39 -46.84
N LYS A 551 -64.29 1.27 -47.57
CA LYS A 551 -63.31 0.17 -47.53
C LYS A 551 -61.92 0.65 -47.95
N GLU A 552 -61.79 1.45 -49.00
CA GLU A 552 -60.49 1.97 -49.45
C GLU A 552 -59.85 2.89 -48.40
N CYS A 553 -60.63 3.76 -47.77
CA CYS A 553 -60.17 4.56 -46.63
C CYS A 553 -59.75 3.68 -45.43
N LEU A 554 -60.51 2.62 -45.13
CA LEU A 554 -60.17 1.65 -44.09
C LEU A 554 -58.96 0.75 -44.44
N ASN A 555 -58.63 0.54 -45.71
CA ASN A 555 -57.40 -0.14 -46.12
C ASN A 555 -56.18 0.73 -45.77
N LEU A 556 -56.17 1.99 -46.22
CA LEU A 556 -55.07 2.92 -45.97
C LEU A 556 -54.83 3.13 -44.47
N GLN A 557 -55.90 3.28 -43.67
CA GLN A 557 -55.79 3.38 -42.21
C GLN A 557 -55.26 2.10 -41.53
N VAL A 558 -55.48 0.92 -42.12
CA VAL A 558 -54.90 -0.34 -41.62
C VAL A 558 -53.42 -0.41 -41.98
N GLU A 559 -53.04 -0.08 -43.21
CA GLU A 559 -51.65 -0.09 -43.69
C GLU A 559 -50.76 0.93 -42.96
N GLU A 560 -51.23 2.17 -42.77
CA GLU A 560 -50.52 3.18 -41.96
C GLU A 560 -50.27 2.69 -40.52
N ARG A 561 -51.25 2.01 -39.92
CA ARG A 561 -51.16 1.50 -38.55
C ARG A 561 -50.31 0.25 -38.43
N GLU A 562 -50.30 -0.61 -39.44
CA GLU A 562 -49.39 -1.76 -39.51
C GLU A 562 -47.93 -1.29 -39.62
N ASN A 563 -47.65 -0.33 -40.51
CA ASN A 563 -46.32 0.26 -40.64
C ASN A 563 -45.87 0.99 -39.35
N ALA A 564 -46.77 1.77 -38.72
CA ALA A 564 -46.48 2.44 -37.45
C ALA A 564 -46.21 1.46 -36.29
N LEU A 565 -47.01 0.38 -36.19
CA LEU A 565 -46.83 -0.68 -35.20
C LEU A 565 -45.51 -1.42 -35.42
N GLN A 566 -45.18 -1.80 -36.66
CA GLN A 566 -43.93 -2.49 -36.99
C GLN A 566 -42.70 -1.62 -36.65
N ALA A 567 -42.78 -0.31 -36.91
CA ALA A 567 -41.75 0.64 -36.52
C ALA A 567 -41.62 0.81 -34.99
N GLN A 568 -42.70 0.62 -34.22
CA GLN A 568 -42.63 0.56 -32.75
C GLN A 568 -42.04 -0.77 -32.26
N LYS A 569 -42.41 -1.90 -32.86
CA LYS A 569 -41.83 -3.22 -32.53
C LYS A 569 -40.32 -3.26 -32.73
N GLN A 570 -39.82 -2.73 -33.86
CA GLN A 570 -38.38 -2.65 -34.09
C GLN A 570 -37.69 -1.81 -33.02
N LYS A 571 -38.22 -0.62 -32.69
CA LYS A 571 -37.65 0.23 -31.64
C LYS A 571 -37.68 -0.42 -30.25
N ALA A 572 -38.71 -1.19 -29.93
CA ALA A 572 -38.78 -1.95 -28.69
C ALA A 572 -37.71 -3.05 -28.64
N PHE A 573 -37.51 -3.77 -29.75
CA PHE A 573 -36.44 -4.76 -29.89
C PHE A 573 -35.04 -4.13 -29.77
N ASP A 574 -34.78 -3.02 -30.49
CA ASP A 574 -33.51 -2.30 -30.44
C ASP A 574 -33.18 -1.74 -29.05
N LEU A 575 -34.20 -1.37 -28.27
CA LEU A 575 -34.06 -0.96 -26.87
C LEU A 575 -33.80 -2.17 -25.95
N GLN A 576 -34.46 -3.30 -26.17
CA GLN A 576 -34.25 -4.53 -25.39
C GLN A 576 -32.84 -5.11 -25.62
N ASP A 577 -32.33 -5.12 -26.84
CA ASP A 577 -30.96 -5.54 -27.17
C ASP A 577 -29.90 -4.57 -26.57
N LYS A 578 -30.18 -3.27 -26.51
CA LYS A 578 -29.32 -2.31 -25.78
C LYS A 578 -29.34 -2.58 -24.28
N LEU A 579 -30.50 -2.89 -23.70
CA LEU A 579 -30.64 -3.21 -22.28
C LEU A 579 -29.87 -4.48 -21.92
N THR A 580 -30.03 -5.58 -22.65
CA THR A 580 -29.32 -6.85 -22.36
C THR A 580 -27.80 -6.75 -22.56
N ARG A 581 -27.33 -5.96 -23.54
CA ARG A 581 -25.90 -5.61 -23.66
C ARG A 581 -25.39 -4.82 -22.47
N GLN A 582 -26.19 -3.88 -21.94
CA GLN A 582 -25.84 -3.09 -20.76
C GLN A 582 -25.84 -3.95 -19.49
N GLU A 583 -26.79 -4.88 -19.34
CA GLU A 583 -26.83 -5.88 -18.26
C GLU A 583 -25.57 -6.78 -18.30
N TYR A 584 -25.18 -7.28 -19.46
CA TYR A 584 -23.95 -8.07 -19.62
C TYR A 584 -22.67 -7.26 -19.32
N TYR A 585 -22.62 -5.99 -19.74
CA TYR A 585 -21.53 -5.08 -19.41
C TYR A 585 -21.44 -4.83 -17.90
N ASN A 586 -22.58 -4.60 -17.24
CA ASN A 586 -22.66 -4.43 -15.78
C ASN A 586 -22.20 -5.69 -15.05
N ALA A 587 -22.67 -6.89 -15.44
CA ALA A 587 -22.21 -8.16 -14.87
C ALA A 587 -20.69 -8.35 -15.05
N SER A 588 -20.13 -7.96 -16.20
CA SER A 588 -18.68 -7.96 -16.45
C SER A 588 -17.91 -6.96 -15.59
N LEU A 589 -18.51 -5.82 -15.23
CA LEU A 589 -17.95 -4.88 -14.26
C LEU A 589 -18.03 -5.44 -12.83
N GLU A 590 -19.17 -6.00 -12.42
CA GLU A 590 -19.35 -6.62 -11.10
C GLU A 590 -18.36 -7.77 -10.88
N GLU A 591 -18.13 -8.62 -11.89
CA GLU A 591 -17.14 -9.70 -11.79
C GLU A 591 -15.70 -9.14 -11.67
N ARG A 592 -15.39 -8.02 -12.35
CA ARG A 592 -14.11 -7.30 -12.20
C ARG A 592 -13.98 -6.65 -10.83
N TYR A 593 -15.01 -5.98 -10.32
CA TYR A 593 -15.03 -5.42 -8.95
C TYR A 593 -14.89 -6.53 -7.90
N LYS A 594 -15.55 -7.67 -8.07
CA LYS A 594 -15.38 -8.86 -7.23
C LYS A 594 -13.93 -9.35 -7.24
N LYS A 595 -13.30 -9.49 -8.42
CA LYS A 595 -11.88 -9.84 -8.56
C LYS A 595 -10.96 -8.81 -7.92
N TYR A 596 -11.24 -7.50 -8.02
CA TYR A 596 -10.47 -6.47 -7.30
C TYR A 596 -10.66 -6.54 -5.78
N VAL A 597 -11.88 -6.81 -5.29
CA VAL A 597 -12.17 -7.01 -3.86
C VAL A 597 -11.51 -8.29 -3.33
N GLU A 598 -11.47 -9.38 -4.10
CA GLU A 598 -10.76 -10.62 -3.75
C GLU A 598 -9.24 -10.42 -3.77
N LYS A 599 -8.70 -9.68 -4.75
CA LYS A 599 -7.28 -9.27 -4.78
C LYS A 599 -6.94 -8.37 -3.59
N ALA A 600 -7.80 -7.42 -3.22
CA ALA A 600 -7.64 -6.58 -2.03
C ALA A 600 -7.71 -7.40 -0.73
N LYS A 601 -8.64 -8.34 -0.60
CA LYS A 601 -8.70 -9.30 0.52
C LYS A 601 -7.42 -10.16 0.61
N SER A 602 -6.91 -10.60 -0.54
CA SER A 602 -5.65 -11.36 -0.62
C SER A 602 -4.44 -10.51 -0.19
N VAL A 603 -4.37 -9.25 -0.62
CA VAL A 603 -3.34 -8.28 -0.21
C VAL A 603 -3.47 -7.95 1.28
N ILE A 604 -4.67 -7.74 1.82
CA ILE A 604 -4.90 -7.56 3.26
C ILE A 604 -4.48 -8.83 4.04
N LYS A 605 -4.66 -10.02 3.47
CA LYS A 605 -4.20 -11.29 4.04
C LYS A 605 -2.67 -11.46 3.96
N SER A 606 -1.99 -10.95 2.93
CA SER A 606 -0.52 -10.96 2.86
C SER A 606 0.15 -9.85 3.67
N PHE A 607 -0.54 -8.72 3.95
CA PHE A 607 -0.15 -7.73 4.95
C PHE A 607 -0.50 -8.14 6.39
N ASN A 608 -1.37 -9.14 6.57
CA ASN A 608 -1.61 -9.84 7.84
C ASN A 608 -1.06 -11.29 7.82
N PRO A 609 0.25 -11.51 7.53
CA PRO A 609 0.80 -12.87 7.48
C PRO A 609 0.73 -13.53 8.86
N LYS A 610 0.91 -12.73 9.92
CA LYS A 610 0.72 -13.15 11.32
C LYS A 610 -0.70 -13.69 11.56
N GLN A 611 -1.74 -13.08 10.99
CA GLN A 611 -3.12 -13.40 11.35
C GLN A 611 -3.67 -14.70 10.72
N ASN A 612 -2.98 -15.31 9.74
CA ASN A 612 -3.41 -16.59 9.13
C ASN A 612 -2.58 -17.80 9.56
N SER A 613 -1.48 -17.61 10.30
CA SER A 613 -0.76 -18.69 11.02
C SER A 613 -1.41 -19.04 12.38
N PHE A 614 -2.23 -18.10 12.89
CA PHE A 614 -2.82 -18.17 14.23
C PHE A 614 -3.68 -19.39 14.61
N PRO A 615 -4.30 -20.22 13.73
CA PRO A 615 -4.94 -21.45 14.19
C PRO A 615 -3.97 -22.37 14.97
N ASN A 616 -2.74 -22.52 14.47
CA ASN A 616 -1.72 -23.32 15.14
C ASN A 616 -0.93 -22.52 16.17
N GLU A 617 -0.50 -21.29 15.87
CA GLU A 617 0.27 -20.51 16.85
C GLU A 617 -0.56 -20.13 18.08
N VAL A 618 -1.85 -19.80 17.95
CA VAL A 618 -2.71 -19.54 19.13
C VAL A 618 -3.08 -20.84 19.84
N ALA A 619 -3.11 -22.00 19.16
CA ALA A 619 -3.24 -23.29 19.84
C ALA A 619 -1.97 -23.64 20.64
N VAL A 620 -0.78 -23.47 20.06
CA VAL A 620 0.51 -23.67 20.73
C VAL A 620 0.68 -22.71 21.91
N LEU A 621 0.39 -21.42 21.74
CA LEU A 621 0.44 -20.43 22.82
C LEU A 621 -0.61 -20.71 23.91
N ARG A 622 -1.83 -21.17 23.56
CA ARG A 622 -2.82 -21.62 24.56
C ARG A 622 -2.34 -22.84 25.33
N ASN A 623 -1.71 -23.80 24.65
CA ASN A 623 -1.15 -24.99 25.30
C ASN A 623 0.03 -24.61 26.22
N GLN A 624 0.94 -23.73 25.78
CA GLN A 624 2.01 -23.19 26.63
C GLN A 624 1.46 -22.39 27.83
N ILE A 625 0.38 -21.62 27.66
CA ILE A 625 -0.28 -20.91 28.78
C ILE A 625 -0.96 -21.90 29.75
N LEU A 626 -1.55 -22.99 29.26
CA LEU A 626 -2.09 -24.06 30.11
C LEU A 626 -0.99 -24.82 30.85
N GLU A 627 0.13 -25.11 30.18
CA GLU A 627 1.27 -25.81 30.76
C GLU A 627 2.02 -24.94 31.79
N GLN A 628 2.23 -23.64 31.50
CA GLN A 628 2.74 -22.69 32.50
C GLN A 628 1.77 -22.49 33.67
N ARG A 629 0.45 -22.49 33.46
CA ARG A 629 -0.53 -22.49 34.56
C ARG A 629 -0.39 -23.73 35.45
N LYS A 630 -0.29 -24.91 34.85
CA LYS A 630 -0.06 -26.16 35.58
C LYS A 630 1.26 -26.12 36.37
N ILE A 631 2.35 -25.64 35.77
CA ILE A 631 3.65 -25.47 36.44
C ILE A 631 3.53 -24.48 37.61
N MET A 632 2.78 -23.38 37.48
CA MET A 632 2.52 -22.45 38.59
C MET A 632 1.68 -23.11 39.70
N GLU A 633 0.63 -23.87 39.37
CA GLU A 633 -0.18 -24.62 40.36
C GLU A 633 0.65 -25.69 41.11
N ASP A 634 1.54 -26.39 40.40
CA ASP A 634 2.43 -27.39 40.98
C ASP A 634 3.53 -26.76 41.86
N MET A 635 4.11 -25.62 41.44
CA MET A 635 5.02 -24.84 42.29
C MET A 635 4.33 -24.24 43.52
N GLU A 636 3.09 -23.72 43.37
CA GLU A 636 2.29 -23.25 44.50
C GLU A 636 2.02 -24.35 45.53
N ARG A 637 1.78 -25.59 45.07
CA ARG A 637 1.56 -26.75 45.93
C ARG A 637 2.82 -27.11 46.71
N SER A 638 3.96 -27.22 46.01
CA SER A 638 5.27 -27.44 46.61
C SER A 638 5.65 -26.34 47.64
N LEU A 639 5.33 -25.08 47.34
CA LEU A 639 5.57 -23.95 48.26
C LEU A 639 4.67 -24.01 49.51
N LYS A 640 3.42 -24.49 49.38
CA LYS A 640 2.51 -24.75 50.52
C LYS A 640 3.01 -25.92 51.37
N GLU A 641 3.48 -27.01 50.75
CA GLU A 641 4.07 -28.16 51.44
C GLU A 641 5.37 -27.79 52.18
N SER A 642 6.26 -27.03 51.55
CA SER A 642 7.48 -26.50 52.16
C SER A 642 7.19 -25.62 53.38
N LYS A 643 6.15 -24.79 53.33
CA LYS A 643 5.69 -23.99 54.50
C LYS A 643 5.20 -24.88 55.64
N LEU A 644 4.42 -25.93 55.36
CA LEU A 644 3.95 -26.87 56.38
C LEU A 644 5.11 -27.65 57.04
N ILE A 645 6.13 -28.03 56.26
CA ILE A 645 7.36 -28.66 56.78
C ILE A 645 8.10 -27.67 57.69
N LYS A 646 8.31 -26.42 57.26
CA LYS A 646 8.99 -25.39 58.05
C LYS A 646 8.25 -25.08 59.35
N GLU A 647 6.92 -25.00 59.33
CA GLU A 647 6.10 -24.86 60.53
C GLU A 647 6.24 -26.06 61.49
N MET A 648 6.38 -27.29 60.96
CA MET A 648 6.61 -28.49 61.77
C MET A 648 8.01 -28.45 62.40
N GLU A 649 9.04 -28.07 61.64
CA GLU A 649 10.41 -27.90 62.13
C GLU A 649 10.49 -26.83 63.22
N GLU A 650 9.83 -25.68 63.05
CA GLU A 650 9.74 -24.64 64.09
C GLU A 650 9.06 -25.16 65.36
N LYS A 651 7.95 -25.89 65.24
CA LYS A 651 7.26 -26.53 66.39
C LYS A 651 8.16 -27.58 67.08
N LEU A 652 8.94 -28.34 66.32
CA LEU A 652 9.92 -29.30 66.86
C LEU A 652 11.09 -28.61 67.56
N MET A 653 11.65 -27.53 66.98
CA MET A 653 12.71 -26.73 67.59
C MET A 653 12.25 -26.07 68.89
N ILE A 654 11.05 -25.49 68.92
CA ILE A 654 10.46 -24.91 70.15
C ILE A 654 10.27 -25.99 71.23
N SER A 655 9.77 -27.17 70.86
CA SER A 655 9.61 -28.32 71.77
C SER A 655 10.96 -28.81 72.31
N ALA A 656 11.98 -28.91 71.47
CA ALA A 656 13.34 -29.30 71.86
C ALA A 656 13.99 -28.25 72.77
N PHE A 657 13.87 -26.96 72.45
CA PHE A 657 14.37 -25.85 73.26
C PHE A 657 13.71 -25.84 74.64
N TYR A 658 12.37 -25.99 74.71
CA TYR A 658 11.66 -26.02 75.99
C TYR A 658 12.04 -27.24 76.85
N ARG A 659 12.23 -28.42 76.24
CA ARG A 659 12.77 -29.62 76.93
C ARG A 659 14.19 -29.39 77.44
N LEU A 660 15.06 -28.77 76.64
CA LEU A 660 16.43 -28.46 77.03
C LEU A 660 16.48 -27.43 78.17
N SER A 661 15.66 -26.39 78.12
CA SER A 661 15.50 -25.41 79.21
C SER A 661 14.99 -26.07 80.50
N LEU A 662 13.98 -26.95 80.41
CA LEU A 662 13.50 -27.73 81.56
C LEU A 662 14.59 -28.63 82.14
N ASN A 663 15.38 -29.30 81.29
CA ASN A 663 16.50 -30.13 81.73
C ASN A 663 17.57 -29.29 82.44
N TYR A 664 17.98 -28.15 81.89
CA TYR A 664 18.92 -27.25 82.56
C TYR A 664 18.38 -26.69 83.88
N HIS A 665 17.10 -26.31 83.95
CA HIS A 665 16.48 -25.90 85.21
C HIS A 665 16.48 -27.04 86.24
N ARG A 666 16.20 -28.27 85.80
CA ARG A 666 16.27 -29.46 86.64
C ARG A 666 17.69 -29.76 87.10
N GLU A 667 18.68 -29.74 86.22
CA GLU A 667 20.10 -29.92 86.56
C GLU A 667 20.58 -28.85 87.55
N VAL A 668 20.16 -27.59 87.41
CA VAL A 668 20.49 -26.53 88.38
C VAL A 668 19.80 -26.74 89.73
N LEU A 669 18.58 -27.30 89.76
CA LEU A 669 17.91 -27.70 91.00
C LEU A 669 18.60 -28.92 91.65
N ASP A 670 18.92 -29.95 90.87
CA ASP A 670 19.58 -31.17 91.31
C ASP A 670 21.04 -30.89 91.75
N GLN A 671 21.73 -29.93 91.12
CA GLN A 671 23.02 -29.40 91.58
C GLN A 671 22.88 -28.59 92.88
N ARG A 672 21.82 -27.81 93.06
CA ARG A 672 21.56 -27.09 94.32
C ARG A 672 21.23 -28.06 95.46
N LEU A 673 20.41 -29.08 95.20
CA LEU A 673 20.12 -30.17 96.13
C LEU A 673 21.40 -30.96 96.44
N GLY A 674 22.17 -31.35 95.43
CA GLY A 674 23.47 -32.02 95.60
C GLY A 674 24.50 -31.18 96.35
N ALA A 675 24.49 -29.85 96.19
CA ALA A 675 25.32 -28.92 96.97
C ALA A 675 24.88 -28.80 98.44
N ILE A 676 23.58 -29.02 98.74
CA ILE A 676 23.06 -29.11 100.10
C ILE A 676 23.44 -30.48 100.72
N SER A 677 23.23 -31.58 99.99
CA SER A 677 23.59 -32.93 100.44
C SER A 677 25.09 -33.09 100.69
N SER A 678 25.95 -32.57 99.79
CA SER A 678 27.41 -32.61 99.97
C SER A 678 27.93 -31.63 101.03
N ALA A 679 27.18 -30.57 101.37
CA ALA A 679 27.52 -29.69 102.48
C ALA A 679 27.31 -30.32 103.86
N GLN A 680 26.55 -31.42 103.98
CA GLN A 680 26.35 -32.11 105.26
C GLN A 680 27.61 -32.87 105.77
N GLY A 681 28.69 -32.97 104.98
CA GLY A 681 29.90 -33.72 105.33
C GLY A 681 31.21 -32.92 105.37
N GLN A 682 31.20 -31.58 105.18
CA GLN A 682 32.41 -30.77 105.05
C GLN A 682 32.33 -29.51 105.92
N SER A 683 33.24 -29.36 106.89
CA SER A 683 33.24 -28.19 107.79
C SER A 683 33.71 -26.91 107.07
N PHE A 684 33.27 -25.76 107.59
CA PHE A 684 33.55 -24.43 107.01
C PHE A 684 35.05 -24.20 106.72
N LEU A 685 35.93 -24.69 107.61
CA LEU A 685 37.39 -24.54 107.52
C LEU A 685 38.03 -25.38 106.39
N ALA A 686 37.35 -26.43 105.89
CA ALA A 686 37.83 -27.21 104.75
C ALA A 686 37.63 -26.46 103.42
N ARG A 687 36.49 -25.77 103.27
CA ARG A 687 36.17 -24.97 102.06
C ARG A 687 37.15 -23.82 101.82
N GLN A 688 37.78 -23.27 102.86
CA GLN A 688 38.69 -22.13 102.74
C GLN A 688 40.12 -22.50 102.29
N ARG A 689 40.45 -23.80 102.14
CA ARG A 689 41.82 -24.26 101.83
C ARG A 689 42.05 -24.75 100.39
N GLN A 690 41.04 -24.68 99.51
CA GLN A 690 41.24 -25.03 98.09
C GLN A 690 41.70 -23.80 97.28
N PRO A 691 42.71 -23.95 96.39
CA PRO A 691 43.22 -22.84 95.60
C PRO A 691 42.24 -22.45 94.48
N SER A 692 42.10 -21.14 94.23
CA SER A 692 41.24 -20.61 93.17
C SER A 692 41.78 -20.97 91.77
N ALA A 693 41.21 -22.01 91.16
CA ALA A 693 41.47 -22.35 89.76
C ALA A 693 41.01 -21.20 88.84
N ARG A 694 41.91 -20.69 87.99
CA ARG A 694 41.59 -19.68 86.98
C ARG A 694 40.63 -20.26 85.95
N ARG A 695 39.49 -19.59 85.71
CA ARG A 695 38.65 -19.86 84.54
C ARG A 695 39.37 -19.37 83.28
N HIS A 696 39.67 -20.28 82.36
CA HIS A 696 39.90 -19.92 80.96
C HIS A 696 38.54 -19.83 80.23
N PRO A 697 38.31 -18.83 79.36
CA PRO A 697 37.19 -18.85 78.42
C PRO A 697 37.39 -19.96 77.37
N PRO A 698 36.32 -20.59 76.85
CA PRO A 698 36.43 -21.51 75.72
C PRO A 698 36.77 -20.75 74.42
N TYR A 699 37.51 -21.42 73.54
CA TYR A 699 37.69 -20.99 72.16
C TYR A 699 36.37 -21.15 71.39
N ASN A 700 35.88 -20.10 70.73
CA ASN A 700 34.92 -20.27 69.63
C ASN A 700 35.69 -20.67 68.37
N SER A 701 35.40 -21.86 67.85
CA SER A 701 35.59 -22.15 66.42
C SER A 701 34.38 -21.62 65.64
N LYS A 702 34.57 -21.46 64.32
CA LYS A 702 33.54 -21.05 63.36
C LYS A 702 32.33 -21.98 63.36
#